data_AF-A0A7R9C9W0-F1
#
_entry.id   AF-A0A7R9C9W0-F1
#
_cell.length_a   1.000
_cell.length_b   1.000
_cell.length_c   1.000
_cell.angle_alpha   90.00
_cell.angle_beta   90.00
_cell.angle_gamma   90.00
#
_symmetry.space_group_name_H-M   'P 1'
#
loop_
_entity.id
_entity.type
_entity.pdbx_description
1 polymer ?
#
loop_
_entity_poly.entity_id
_entity_poly.type
_entity_poly.pdbx_seq_one_letter_code
_entity_poly.pdbx_strand_id
1 'polypeptide(L)'
;MEKTKRTKVLFGTLAPIVGILGVAPVLLSAGCKRLPDNVKSNRFVYEYNSPYTPKEFDEDASRSYGSFLETSKWQFTHSTFLSKTGLNAANINAKKQILEPTFWKYRLELAKEVILTLKNGTTKVYDNDNAEVRPAADKSDGTYSKSSIKATSKDSKSINSEAFWNDLLNTVKMQFTIKDNIYYTNHKGEKTPYKVVARDFYYTWLRTKLITQKERIANGGTKELDELANKQLCEPSSKTFTDNDSYGNEYLYKVFNLNSSDFSDESKFITKYNGEDAVTFDAKDKNANTKSQFRNFWDKCLFSNYDWMTVSSQYIDDMNEHPEKFKFYSYLNEEVSSDLKTKLGPGKTHTGKFWQTGGYWYGVSTMTTLFAGPYYAETYDATNYWRSYKKNSNYWDTEWVNADNNLKEIRMKYAKSSEIDKEQFYKNQFTFYKNGDVTSFPYSQLSDIQKAEILKDKARFGYRFTMDINEANANYIFNTQPLVKTPPKGTDLNNWFLFNDAYAKMLYGSTRQEIADGKQTLDAYVRGTGLSFRTILDAAVNWNFFEYLRKNGATKPWVAKLAEDGYVGGSEENTQTINDFYQRVNALSAYDKDGNLIKYIKNGNEFSAITPEMNADVTGTTDLEKMRSAGFDVLKQKLTELIAKFDTENPSLAGQDFTIETYFPWQNLDAKYKNALDTLATFYSQLNPRLKFKYTPYTQDKETQWKNFRYNGTAGIDFTGWGYDYNSSASGFDGLTSGVQLLQTLVSIKNANNATFDKNFPMLKKLAEAIFTYQTAHPVNSPVPFADLDKISNADSYRFLRYGFYEYTFEKNTTTGRYEMKYDADGNPIPFANATDFSEFISLFWRDYISKEKNEDIIKLTTELSTYLNVDPYNNRIGVLNEKLTPSLLNKYYKMPTIFGSTTPYRDITIDKK
;
A
#
# COMPACT_ATOMS: atom_id res chain seq x y z
N MET A 1 34.49 8.05 -57.83
CA MET A 1 35.87 7.75 -57.38
C MET A 1 36.21 8.69 -56.24
N GLU A 2 36.55 8.12 -55.10
CA GLU A 2 37.63 8.57 -54.21
C GLU A 2 38.28 9.91 -54.55
N LYS A 3 38.35 10.87 -53.59
CA LYS A 3 39.64 11.27 -52.98
C LYS A 3 39.59 12.52 -52.07
N THR A 4 40.11 12.31 -50.85
CA THR A 4 41.12 13.12 -50.10
C THR A 4 40.89 14.61 -49.80
N LYS A 5 40.85 14.98 -48.51
CA LYS A 5 41.96 15.46 -47.64
C LYS A 5 42.27 16.98 -47.75
N ARG A 6 41.97 17.67 -46.63
CA ARG A 6 42.95 18.28 -45.68
C ARG A 6 43.55 19.66 -46.01
N THR A 7 43.61 20.46 -44.93
CA THR A 7 44.67 21.44 -44.54
C THR A 7 44.63 22.83 -45.24
N LYS A 8 44.97 24.00 -44.65
CA LYS A 8 45.38 24.49 -43.31
C LYS A 8 45.71 26.00 -43.42
N VAL A 9 45.84 26.67 -42.26
CA VAL A 9 46.61 27.92 -41.94
C VAL A 9 46.15 29.25 -42.60
N LEU A 10 46.38 30.47 -42.06
CA LEU A 10 47.54 31.00 -41.32
C LEU A 10 47.21 32.31 -40.53
N PHE A 11 47.65 32.36 -39.24
CA PHE A 11 48.28 33.45 -38.43
C PHE A 11 47.52 34.77 -38.15
N GLY A 12 47.73 35.48 -37.03
CA GLY A 12 48.76 35.36 -35.99
C GLY A 12 48.52 36.33 -34.80
N THR A 13 49.25 36.07 -33.73
CA THR A 13 49.28 36.72 -32.41
C THR A 13 50.12 38.00 -32.36
N LEU A 14 49.75 38.98 -31.50
CA LEU A 14 50.60 39.63 -30.47
C LEU A 14 49.90 40.82 -29.78
N ALA A 15 49.91 40.81 -28.44
CA ALA A 15 49.60 41.93 -27.52
C ALA A 15 50.91 42.73 -27.24
N PRO A 16 51.03 43.66 -26.24
CA PRO A 16 50.08 44.35 -25.33
C PRO A 16 50.36 45.88 -25.17
N ILE A 17 49.66 46.59 -24.24
CA ILE A 17 50.18 47.59 -23.24
C ILE A 17 49.12 48.66 -22.82
N VAL A 18 48.82 48.68 -21.50
CA VAL A 18 48.54 49.82 -20.56
C VAL A 18 47.44 50.84 -20.94
N GLY A 19 46.52 51.31 -20.10
CA GLY A 19 46.22 51.24 -18.67
C GLY A 19 45.35 52.46 -18.29
N ILE A 20 44.50 52.29 -17.26
CA ILE A 20 44.00 53.33 -16.33
C ILE A 20 42.75 54.19 -16.70
N LEU A 21 41.69 53.90 -15.92
CA LEU A 21 40.63 54.74 -15.31
C LEU A 21 39.64 55.54 -16.17
N GLY A 22 38.37 55.17 -16.02
CA GLY A 22 37.20 56.00 -16.31
C GLY A 22 35.96 55.37 -15.68
N VAL A 23 35.63 55.79 -14.46
CA VAL A 23 34.47 55.35 -13.69
C VAL A 23 33.19 55.79 -14.42
N ALA A 24 32.42 54.85 -14.93
CA ALA A 24 31.01 55.05 -15.29
C ALA A 24 30.16 54.27 -14.27
N PRO A 25 29.08 54.87 -13.74
CA PRO A 25 28.34 54.31 -12.63
C PRO A 25 27.72 52.99 -13.08
N VAL A 26 28.08 51.90 -12.40
CA VAL A 26 27.26 50.69 -12.36
C VAL A 26 25.94 51.12 -11.75
N LEU A 27 25.01 51.50 -12.61
CA LEU A 27 23.59 51.41 -12.30
C LEU A 27 23.36 49.96 -11.90
N LEU A 28 23.38 49.74 -10.59
CA LEU A 28 22.74 48.62 -9.94
C LEU A 28 21.30 48.65 -10.45
N SER A 29 21.04 47.95 -11.55
CA SER A 29 19.71 47.46 -11.81
C SER A 29 19.42 46.58 -10.61
N ALA A 30 18.63 47.13 -9.69
CA ALA A 30 17.91 46.34 -8.71
C ALA A 30 17.20 45.26 -9.52
N GLY A 31 17.79 44.06 -9.55
CA GLY A 31 17.32 42.97 -10.36
C GLY A 31 15.91 42.66 -9.89
N CYS A 32 14.91 43.09 -10.66
CA CYS A 32 13.55 42.58 -10.55
C CYS A 32 13.68 41.06 -10.59
N LYS A 33 13.51 40.40 -9.44
CA LYS A 33 13.58 38.94 -9.35
C LYS A 33 12.52 38.39 -10.29
N ARG A 34 12.92 37.94 -11.48
CA ARG A 34 12.01 37.36 -12.46
C ARG A 34 11.43 36.11 -11.83
N LEU A 35 10.13 36.11 -11.56
CA LEU A 35 9.43 34.93 -11.08
C LEU A 35 9.65 33.78 -12.08
N PRO A 36 9.88 32.53 -11.61
CA PRO A 36 9.89 31.37 -12.49
C PRO A 36 8.59 31.28 -13.29
N ASP A 37 8.66 30.80 -14.52
CA ASP A 37 7.48 30.80 -15.39
C ASP A 37 6.37 29.88 -14.87
N ASN A 38 6.73 28.78 -14.19
CA ASN A 38 5.76 27.94 -13.47
C ASN A 38 5.02 28.69 -12.35
N VAL A 39 5.69 29.60 -11.64
CA VAL A 39 5.08 30.42 -10.59
C VAL A 39 4.16 31.48 -11.20
N LYS A 40 4.55 32.09 -12.33
CA LYS A 40 3.70 33.05 -13.05
C LYS A 40 2.42 32.41 -13.56
N SER A 41 2.53 31.22 -14.15
CA SER A 41 1.43 30.47 -14.76
C SER A 41 0.66 29.56 -13.79
N ASN A 42 1.00 29.60 -12.50
CA ASN A 42 0.41 28.75 -11.45
C ASN A 42 0.46 27.24 -11.75
N ARG A 43 1.62 26.74 -12.19
CA ARG A 43 1.83 25.33 -12.57
C ARG A 43 2.52 24.56 -11.48
N PHE A 44 2.14 23.30 -11.28
CA PHE A 44 2.93 22.33 -10.52
C PHE A 44 3.58 21.35 -11.52
N VAL A 45 4.91 21.22 -11.50
CA VAL A 45 5.64 20.47 -12.53
C VAL A 45 6.50 19.36 -11.93
N TYR A 46 6.35 18.16 -12.50
CA TYR A 46 7.17 16.98 -12.29
C TYR A 46 7.88 16.57 -13.59
N GLU A 47 9.00 15.87 -13.45
CA GLU A 47 9.67 15.21 -14.59
C GLU A 47 10.11 13.80 -14.16
N TYR A 48 9.88 12.84 -15.06
CA TYR A 48 10.12 11.42 -14.88
C TYR A 48 11.22 10.94 -15.84
N ASN A 49 12.14 10.12 -15.33
CA ASN A 49 13.17 9.47 -16.16
C ASN A 49 12.65 8.17 -16.79
N SER A 50 11.47 8.23 -17.40
CA SER A 50 10.86 7.08 -18.06
C SER A 50 9.97 7.57 -19.21
N PRO A 51 9.80 6.77 -20.27
CA PRO A 51 8.76 7.04 -21.26
C PRO A 51 7.38 6.96 -20.63
N TYR A 52 6.41 7.63 -21.27
CA TYR A 52 5.00 7.47 -20.92
C TYR A 52 4.49 6.14 -21.47
N THR A 53 3.86 5.35 -20.61
CA THR A 53 3.17 4.11 -21.00
C THR A 53 1.68 4.31 -20.77
N PRO A 54 0.87 4.47 -21.84
CA PRO A 54 -0.58 4.58 -21.70
C PRO A 54 -1.15 3.26 -21.17
N LYS A 55 -2.19 3.37 -20.33
CA LYS A 55 -2.94 2.22 -19.80
C LYS A 55 -4.43 2.47 -19.95
N GLU A 56 -5.20 1.41 -20.13
CA GLU A 56 -6.65 1.49 -20.08
C GLU A 56 -7.12 1.96 -18.70
N PHE A 57 -8.25 2.68 -18.64
CA PHE A 57 -8.82 3.19 -17.39
C PHE A 57 -7.90 4.08 -16.55
N ASP A 58 -6.78 4.56 -17.11
CA ASP A 58 -5.79 5.37 -16.37
C ASP A 58 -6.36 6.73 -15.92
N GLU A 59 -7.47 7.16 -16.53
CA GLU A 59 -8.23 8.34 -16.11
C GLU A 59 -9.59 8.02 -15.50
N ASP A 60 -10.00 6.75 -15.37
CA ASP A 60 -11.32 6.37 -14.85
C ASP A 60 -11.20 5.72 -13.47
N ALA A 61 -11.56 6.50 -12.45
CA ALA A 61 -11.50 6.06 -11.06
C ALA A 61 -12.67 5.14 -10.65
N SER A 62 -13.75 5.13 -11.42
CA SER A 62 -15.01 4.47 -11.05
C SER A 62 -14.96 2.94 -11.13
N ARG A 63 -13.88 2.40 -11.71
CA ARG A 63 -13.58 0.97 -11.77
C ARG A 63 -12.39 0.63 -10.86
N SER A 64 -12.24 1.36 -9.76
CA SER A 64 -11.20 1.09 -8.77
C SER A 64 -11.78 0.98 -7.38
N TYR A 65 -10.93 0.57 -6.43
CA TYR A 65 -11.32 0.33 -5.06
C TYR A 65 -10.19 0.53 -4.07
N GLY A 66 -10.57 0.68 -2.80
CA GLY A 66 -9.62 0.81 -1.69
C GLY A 66 -8.94 2.17 -1.64
N SER A 67 -7.92 2.27 -0.78
CA SER A 67 -7.34 3.56 -0.41
C SER A 67 -6.63 4.27 -1.57
N PHE A 68 -6.69 5.61 -1.57
CA PHE A 68 -5.99 6.43 -2.54
C PHE A 68 -4.49 6.14 -2.53
N LEU A 69 -3.90 6.17 -3.72
CA LEU A 69 -2.48 5.93 -3.94
C LEU A 69 -1.84 7.25 -4.38
N GLU A 70 -0.70 7.60 -3.77
CA GLU A 70 0.02 8.84 -4.10
C GLU A 70 0.37 8.96 -5.58
N THR A 71 0.59 7.82 -6.23
CA THR A 71 0.92 7.73 -7.65
C THR A 71 -0.28 7.92 -8.57
N SER A 72 -1.50 7.70 -8.07
CA SER A 72 -2.74 7.91 -8.83
C SER A 72 -3.02 9.40 -9.05
N LYS A 73 -3.92 9.68 -9.99
CA LYS A 73 -4.32 11.01 -10.46
C LYS A 73 -5.82 11.26 -10.27
N TRP A 74 -6.55 10.20 -9.99
CA TRP A 74 -7.99 10.16 -9.86
C TRP A 74 -8.54 11.05 -8.76
N GLN A 75 -7.81 11.21 -7.65
CA GLN A 75 -8.21 12.02 -6.49
C GLN A 75 -8.47 13.50 -6.80
N PHE A 76 -8.00 14.00 -7.95
CA PHE A 76 -8.19 15.39 -8.34
C PHE A 76 -8.85 15.56 -9.71
N THR A 77 -9.10 14.47 -10.45
CA THR A 77 -9.89 14.47 -11.70
C THR A 77 -11.32 13.99 -11.50
N HIS A 78 -11.54 13.14 -10.49
CA HIS A 78 -12.85 12.67 -10.04
C HIS A 78 -13.23 13.36 -8.74
N SER A 79 -14.49 13.20 -8.36
CA SER A 79 -15.04 13.69 -7.10
C SER A 79 -15.82 12.57 -6.41
N THR A 80 -15.99 12.70 -5.10
CA THR A 80 -16.77 11.77 -4.26
C THR A 80 -17.70 12.57 -3.33
N PHE A 81 -18.43 11.92 -2.44
CA PHE A 81 -19.32 12.59 -1.47
C PHE A 81 -18.56 13.64 -0.64
N LEU A 82 -17.37 13.29 -0.17
CA LEU A 82 -16.64 14.00 0.87
C LEU A 82 -15.14 14.06 0.56
N SER A 83 -14.48 15.16 0.94
CA SER A 83 -13.02 15.27 0.81
C SER A 83 -12.38 15.75 2.10
N LYS A 84 -11.05 15.63 2.20
CA LYS A 84 -10.25 16.33 3.23
C LYS A 84 -9.67 17.59 2.60
N THR A 85 -9.70 18.70 3.32
CA THR A 85 -9.14 19.98 2.88
C THR A 85 -8.16 20.51 3.91
N GLY A 86 -6.96 20.89 3.46
CA GLY A 86 -5.98 21.62 4.26
C GLY A 86 -6.30 23.11 4.29
N LEU A 87 -6.30 23.70 5.48
CA LEU A 87 -6.60 25.12 5.70
C LEU A 87 -5.35 26.00 5.64
N ASN A 88 -4.18 25.40 5.85
CA ASN A 88 -2.88 26.05 5.81
C ASN A 88 -1.75 25.04 5.58
N ALA A 89 -0.56 25.55 5.22
CA ALA A 89 0.66 24.75 5.23
C ALA A 89 1.27 24.76 6.64
N ALA A 90 1.86 23.62 7.04
CA ALA A 90 2.57 23.52 8.32
C ALA A 90 3.78 24.48 8.38
N ASN A 91 4.02 25.05 9.55
CA ASN A 91 5.18 25.87 9.89
C ASN A 91 6.08 25.10 10.86
N ILE A 92 7.22 24.63 10.35
CA ILE A 92 8.20 23.85 11.12
C ILE A 92 9.53 24.61 11.10
N ASN A 93 10.07 24.90 12.27
CA ASN A 93 11.28 25.71 12.39
C ASN A 93 12.57 24.89 12.17
N ALA A 94 13.72 25.58 12.12
CA ALA A 94 15.01 24.95 11.93
C ALA A 94 15.43 23.99 13.07
N LYS A 95 14.81 24.11 14.26
CA LYS A 95 14.99 23.21 15.41
C LYS A 95 14.04 22.00 15.34
N LYS A 96 13.34 21.78 14.22
CA LYS A 96 12.36 20.71 14.03
C LYS A 96 11.19 20.78 15.02
N GLN A 97 10.82 21.98 15.46
CA GLN A 97 9.62 22.20 16.25
C GLN A 97 8.47 22.59 15.33
N ILE A 98 7.30 21.99 15.54
CA ILE A 98 6.08 22.25 14.79
C ILE A 98 5.38 23.43 15.46
N LEU A 99 5.55 24.62 14.90
CA LEU A 99 4.97 25.85 15.43
C LEU A 99 3.50 26.00 15.07
N GLU A 100 3.14 25.58 13.86
CA GLU A 100 1.75 25.51 13.39
C GLU A 100 1.61 24.26 12.51
N PRO A 101 0.67 23.34 12.80
CA PRO A 101 0.39 22.21 11.94
C PRO A 101 -0.39 22.67 10.70
N THR A 102 -0.48 21.83 9.69
CA THR A 102 -1.62 21.92 8.76
C THR A 102 -2.88 21.61 9.55
N PHE A 103 -3.74 22.60 9.75
CA PHE A 103 -5.11 22.37 10.16
C PHE A 103 -5.88 21.86 8.96
N TRP A 104 -6.67 20.81 9.12
CA TRP A 104 -7.50 20.25 8.04
C TRP A 104 -8.92 19.98 8.51
N LYS A 105 -9.87 19.92 7.58
CA LYS A 105 -11.28 19.61 7.86
C LYS A 105 -11.83 18.57 6.91
N TYR A 106 -12.90 17.89 7.30
CA TYR A 106 -13.77 17.21 6.35
C TYR A 106 -14.59 18.24 5.59
N ARG A 107 -14.78 18.02 4.30
CA ARG A 107 -15.48 18.90 3.37
C ARG A 107 -16.61 18.14 2.68
N LEU A 108 -17.77 18.77 2.62
CA LEU A 108 -18.89 18.33 1.78
C LEU A 108 -18.55 18.64 0.31
N GLU A 109 -18.13 17.59 -0.42
CA GLU A 109 -17.59 17.69 -1.78
C GLU A 109 -18.74 17.71 -2.80
N LEU A 110 -19.23 16.53 -3.19
CA LEU A 110 -20.47 16.41 -3.99
C LEU A 110 -21.71 16.27 -3.11
N ALA A 111 -21.56 15.86 -1.85
CA ALA A 111 -22.68 15.80 -0.92
C ALA A 111 -23.18 17.20 -0.59
N LYS A 112 -24.50 17.37 -0.58
CA LYS A 112 -25.19 18.57 -0.10
C LYS A 112 -25.32 18.55 1.42
N GLU A 113 -25.68 17.40 1.96
CA GLU A 113 -25.84 17.16 3.40
C GLU A 113 -25.66 15.67 3.72
N VAL A 114 -25.42 15.37 5.00
CA VAL A 114 -25.38 14.01 5.55
C VAL A 114 -26.54 13.83 6.52
N ILE A 115 -27.34 12.81 6.27
CA ILE A 115 -28.51 12.49 7.10
C ILE A 115 -28.23 11.22 7.89
N LEU A 116 -28.31 11.30 9.21
CA LEU A 116 -28.14 10.17 10.12
C LEU A 116 -29.48 9.80 10.74
N THR A 117 -29.89 8.54 10.62
CA THR A 117 -30.98 7.97 11.42
C THR A 117 -30.37 7.17 12.56
N LEU A 118 -30.70 7.56 13.80
CA LEU A 118 -30.16 6.95 15.01
C LEU A 118 -30.99 5.73 15.44
N LYS A 119 -30.45 4.90 16.32
CA LYS A 119 -31.12 3.71 16.89
C LYS A 119 -32.47 4.01 17.54
N ASN A 120 -32.66 5.21 18.06
CA ASN A 120 -33.92 5.64 18.66
C ASN A 120 -34.96 6.15 17.63
N GLY A 121 -34.67 6.03 16.33
CA GLY A 121 -35.52 6.50 15.23
C GLY A 121 -35.40 7.99 14.90
N THR A 122 -34.62 8.77 15.65
CA THR A 122 -34.44 10.21 15.38
C THR A 122 -33.56 10.42 14.15
N THR A 123 -33.92 11.40 13.32
CA THR A 123 -33.12 11.84 12.17
C THR A 123 -32.37 13.13 12.49
N LYS A 124 -31.09 13.19 12.11
CA LYS A 124 -30.20 14.35 12.26
C LYS A 124 -29.60 14.71 10.92
N VAL A 125 -29.56 16.00 10.59
CA VAL A 125 -29.07 16.52 9.31
C VAL A 125 -27.86 17.41 9.54
N TYR A 126 -26.80 17.13 8.79
CA TYR A 126 -25.54 17.85 8.82
C TYR A 126 -25.29 18.45 7.43
N ASP A 127 -25.55 19.75 7.31
CA ASP A 127 -25.69 20.48 6.03
C ASP A 127 -24.52 21.42 5.73
N ASN A 128 -23.49 21.43 6.58
CA ASN A 128 -22.30 22.23 6.38
C ASN A 128 -21.03 21.53 6.86
N ASP A 129 -19.90 22.15 6.52
CA ASP A 129 -18.56 21.66 6.82
C ASP A 129 -17.72 22.71 7.55
N ASN A 130 -18.35 23.56 8.37
CA ASN A 130 -17.66 24.56 9.19
C ASN A 130 -16.59 23.89 10.07
N ALA A 131 -15.47 24.56 10.33
CA ALA A 131 -14.36 24.02 11.13
C ALA A 131 -13.46 25.15 11.70
N GLU A 132 -14.08 26.11 12.37
CA GLU A 132 -13.45 27.33 12.86
C GLU A 132 -12.57 27.13 14.12
N VAL A 133 -12.72 26.01 14.81
CA VAL A 133 -11.96 25.72 16.05
C VAL A 133 -10.67 24.98 15.72
N ARG A 134 -9.55 25.68 15.92
CA ARG A 134 -8.20 25.12 15.80
C ARG A 134 -7.71 24.61 17.16
N PRO A 135 -7.29 23.34 17.27
CA PRO A 135 -6.72 22.82 18.51
C PRO A 135 -5.48 23.59 18.97
N ALA A 136 -5.34 23.78 20.28
CA ALA A 136 -4.15 24.35 20.90
C ALA A 136 -2.95 23.39 20.80
N ALA A 137 -1.75 23.92 21.01
CA ALA A 137 -0.53 23.14 21.13
C ALA A 137 -0.64 22.11 22.27
N ASP A 138 -0.20 20.87 22.03
CA ASP A 138 -0.30 19.75 22.96
C ASP A 138 0.99 19.49 23.76
N LYS A 139 2.07 20.21 23.46
CA LYS A 139 3.33 20.17 24.24
C LYS A 139 3.43 21.35 25.20
N SER A 140 4.14 21.12 26.30
CA SER A 140 4.40 22.12 27.34
C SER A 140 5.21 23.34 26.87
N ASP A 141 5.97 23.21 25.78
CA ASP A 141 6.74 24.31 25.18
C ASP A 141 5.93 25.17 24.20
N GLY A 142 4.61 24.95 24.09
CA GLY A 142 3.71 25.68 23.20
C GLY A 142 3.81 25.24 21.73
N THR A 143 4.40 24.08 21.46
CA THR A 143 4.51 23.49 20.10
C THR A 143 3.63 22.26 19.93
N TYR A 144 3.48 21.80 18.70
CA TYR A 144 2.65 20.64 18.36
C TYR A 144 3.46 19.33 18.26
N SER A 145 2.84 18.19 18.57
CA SER A 145 3.41 16.86 18.37
C SER A 145 3.25 16.34 16.94
N LYS A 146 2.18 16.75 16.25
CA LYS A 146 1.82 16.32 14.89
C LYS A 146 1.84 17.51 13.92
N SER A 147 2.27 17.30 12.68
CA SER A 147 2.30 18.36 11.65
C SER A 147 0.98 18.52 10.88
N SER A 148 -0.02 17.69 11.18
CA SER A 148 -1.34 17.70 10.57
C SER A 148 -2.38 17.38 11.64
N ILE A 149 -3.31 18.30 11.90
CA ILE A 149 -4.31 18.19 12.97
C ILE A 149 -5.68 18.59 12.43
N LYS A 150 -6.72 17.83 12.80
CA LYS A 150 -8.09 18.12 12.39
C LYS A 150 -8.64 19.34 13.14
N ALA A 151 -9.18 20.32 12.42
CA ALA A 151 -9.98 21.40 12.98
C ALA A 151 -11.42 20.93 13.25
N THR A 152 -12.06 21.51 14.26
CA THR A 152 -13.42 21.15 14.71
C THR A 152 -14.35 22.35 14.59
N SER A 153 -15.65 22.14 14.84
CA SER A 153 -16.65 23.22 14.79
C SER A 153 -17.55 23.23 16.01
N LYS A 154 -17.97 24.43 16.40
CA LYS A 154 -19.02 24.67 17.39
C LYS A 154 -20.42 24.60 16.78
N ASP A 155 -20.54 24.68 15.47
CA ASP A 155 -21.82 24.49 14.79
C ASP A 155 -22.23 23.01 14.85
N SER A 156 -23.27 22.71 15.61
CA SER A 156 -23.76 21.33 15.78
C SER A 156 -24.29 20.68 14.51
N LYS A 157 -24.51 21.44 13.42
CA LYS A 157 -24.87 20.91 12.10
C LYS A 157 -23.66 20.65 11.20
N SER A 158 -22.45 20.97 11.64
CA SER A 158 -21.24 20.67 10.88
C SER A 158 -20.84 19.19 11.01
N ILE A 159 -20.40 18.59 9.90
CA ILE A 159 -19.75 17.26 9.90
C ILE A 159 -18.39 17.25 10.65
N ASN A 160 -17.87 18.42 11.05
CA ASN A 160 -16.68 18.55 11.88
C ASN A 160 -16.98 18.83 13.36
N SER A 161 -18.26 18.80 13.77
CA SER A 161 -18.69 19.02 15.15
C SER A 161 -18.58 17.75 16.00
N GLU A 162 -18.41 17.89 17.31
CA GLU A 162 -18.43 16.75 18.25
C GLU A 162 -19.77 16.00 18.22
N ALA A 163 -20.88 16.73 18.04
CA ALA A 163 -22.23 16.16 17.91
C ALA A 163 -22.30 15.12 16.79
N PHE A 164 -21.74 15.43 15.62
CA PHE A 164 -21.68 14.50 14.49
C PHE A 164 -20.97 13.19 14.85
N TRP A 165 -19.81 13.26 15.51
CA TRP A 165 -19.03 12.08 15.88
C TRP A 165 -19.72 11.22 16.94
N ASN A 166 -20.45 11.85 17.87
CA ASN A 166 -21.23 11.14 18.88
C ASN A 166 -22.48 10.49 18.26
N ASP A 167 -23.13 11.15 17.30
CA ASP A 167 -24.27 10.59 16.58
C ASP A 167 -23.88 9.37 15.73
N LEU A 168 -22.71 9.38 15.08
CA LEU A 168 -22.20 8.22 14.32
C LEU A 168 -22.07 6.94 15.16
N LEU A 169 -21.88 7.04 16.48
CA LEU A 169 -21.83 5.88 17.39
C LEU A 169 -23.20 5.26 17.65
N ASN A 170 -24.27 5.93 17.25
CA ASN A 170 -25.66 5.52 17.44
C ASN A 170 -26.44 5.42 16.11
N THR A 171 -25.79 5.62 14.97
CA THR A 171 -26.42 5.56 13.64
C THR A 171 -26.77 4.13 13.22
N VAL A 172 -27.93 3.95 12.59
CA VAL A 172 -28.36 2.72 11.91
C VAL A 172 -28.59 2.91 10.41
N LYS A 173 -28.64 4.17 9.94
CA LYS A 173 -28.71 4.52 8.52
C LYS A 173 -28.03 5.87 8.28
N MET A 174 -27.21 5.94 7.23
CA MET A 174 -26.58 7.17 6.75
C MET A 174 -27.02 7.42 5.30
N GLN A 175 -27.39 8.65 4.98
CA GLN A 175 -27.78 9.04 3.62
C GLN A 175 -27.05 10.30 3.17
N PHE A 176 -26.80 10.41 1.87
CA PHE A 176 -26.22 11.58 1.22
C PHE A 176 -27.15 12.06 0.09
N THR A 177 -27.61 13.31 0.16
CA THR A 177 -28.16 14.00 -1.02
C THR A 177 -27.04 14.70 -1.77
N ILE A 178 -27.20 14.86 -3.09
CA ILE A 178 -26.15 15.40 -3.97
C ILE A 178 -26.44 16.87 -4.27
N LYS A 179 -25.39 17.69 -4.36
CA LYS A 179 -25.51 19.09 -4.75
C LYS A 179 -26.09 19.23 -6.15
N ASP A 180 -26.98 20.21 -6.31
CA ASP A 180 -27.60 20.50 -7.58
C ASP A 180 -26.65 21.19 -8.57
N ASN A 181 -26.92 21.02 -9.87
CA ASN A 181 -26.29 21.77 -10.96
C ASN A 181 -24.76 21.65 -11.05
N ILE A 182 -24.19 20.53 -10.58
CA ILE A 182 -22.82 20.14 -10.89
C ILE A 182 -22.80 19.41 -12.22
N TYR A 183 -21.92 19.82 -13.14
CA TYR A 183 -21.83 19.26 -14.48
C TYR A 183 -20.50 18.57 -14.71
N TYR A 184 -20.54 17.47 -15.46
CA TYR A 184 -19.33 16.83 -15.95
C TYR A 184 -18.65 17.66 -17.04
N THR A 185 -17.33 17.50 -17.13
CA THR A 185 -16.47 18.14 -18.12
C THR A 185 -15.71 17.08 -18.91
N ASN A 186 -15.51 17.28 -20.21
CA ASN A 186 -14.75 16.35 -21.04
C ASN A 186 -13.23 16.63 -21.00
N HIS A 187 -12.43 15.83 -21.70
CA HIS A 187 -10.97 15.99 -21.80
C HIS A 187 -10.49 17.31 -22.43
N LYS A 188 -11.39 18.10 -23.03
CA LYS A 188 -11.10 19.43 -23.59
C LYS A 188 -11.41 20.57 -22.61
N GLY A 189 -11.99 20.28 -21.45
CA GLY A 189 -12.44 21.30 -20.51
C GLY A 189 -13.85 21.84 -20.82
N GLU A 190 -14.56 21.24 -21.78
CA GLU A 190 -15.88 21.68 -22.18
C GLU A 190 -16.95 21.13 -21.23
N LYS A 191 -17.88 22.01 -20.81
CA LYS A 191 -19.04 21.65 -20.01
C LYS A 191 -19.96 20.71 -20.81
N THR A 192 -20.28 19.55 -20.26
CA THR A 192 -21.23 18.60 -20.85
C THR A 192 -22.66 18.87 -20.37
N PRO A 193 -23.71 18.33 -21.02
CA PRO A 193 -25.08 18.44 -20.51
C PRO A 193 -25.36 17.55 -19.29
N TYR A 194 -24.48 16.59 -18.99
CA TYR A 194 -24.69 15.61 -17.93
C TYR A 194 -24.37 16.18 -16.55
N LYS A 195 -25.29 15.95 -15.62
CA LYS A 195 -25.16 16.38 -14.23
C LYS A 195 -24.65 15.24 -13.36
N VAL A 196 -24.01 15.61 -12.25
CA VAL A 196 -23.74 14.68 -11.16
C VAL A 196 -25.04 14.40 -10.43
N VAL A 197 -25.39 13.12 -10.25
CA VAL A 197 -26.64 12.65 -9.62
C VAL A 197 -26.38 11.46 -8.69
N ALA A 198 -27.33 11.13 -7.81
CA ALA A 198 -27.18 10.02 -6.86
C ALA A 198 -26.91 8.66 -7.56
N ARG A 199 -27.53 8.45 -8.74
CA ARG A 199 -27.39 7.24 -9.56
C ARG A 199 -25.96 7.01 -10.07
N ASP A 200 -25.13 8.05 -10.14
CA ASP A 200 -23.72 7.94 -10.52
C ASP A 200 -22.96 7.03 -9.55
N PHE A 201 -23.24 7.11 -8.25
CA PHE A 201 -22.59 6.29 -7.23
C PHE A 201 -23.07 4.83 -7.26
N TYR A 202 -24.31 4.58 -7.68
CA TYR A 202 -24.79 3.23 -7.97
C TYR A 202 -24.01 2.60 -9.13
N TYR A 203 -23.80 3.36 -10.21
CA TYR A 203 -23.00 2.90 -11.35
C TYR A 203 -21.55 2.65 -10.95
N THR A 204 -20.94 3.52 -10.13
CA THR A 204 -19.60 3.28 -9.56
C THR A 204 -19.54 1.96 -8.80
N TRP A 205 -20.48 1.72 -7.86
CA TRP A 205 -20.49 0.48 -7.08
C TRP A 205 -20.56 -0.77 -7.97
N LEU A 206 -21.42 -0.75 -8.98
CA LEU A 206 -21.52 -1.83 -9.95
C LEU A 206 -20.22 -2.00 -10.76
N ARG A 207 -19.64 -0.90 -11.27
CA ARG A 207 -18.39 -0.96 -12.03
C ARG A 207 -17.24 -1.53 -11.20
N THR A 208 -17.17 -1.21 -9.92
CA THR A 208 -16.20 -1.79 -8.98
C THR A 208 -16.47 -3.27 -8.70
N LYS A 209 -17.70 -3.66 -8.38
CA LYS A 209 -18.05 -5.06 -8.08
C LYS A 209 -17.83 -5.99 -9.27
N LEU A 210 -18.14 -5.51 -10.48
CA LEU A 210 -18.07 -6.28 -11.73
C LEU A 210 -16.64 -6.33 -12.33
N ILE A 211 -15.63 -5.86 -11.60
CA ILE A 211 -14.21 -6.13 -11.90
C ILE A 211 -13.94 -7.64 -11.83
N THR A 212 -14.51 -8.32 -10.84
CA THR A 212 -14.37 -9.77 -10.65
C THR A 212 -15.03 -10.52 -11.81
N GLN A 213 -14.28 -11.40 -12.51
CA GLN A 213 -14.78 -12.10 -13.70
C GLN A 213 -16.08 -12.88 -13.46
N LYS A 214 -16.18 -13.61 -12.34
CA LYS A 214 -17.40 -14.36 -11.96
C LYS A 214 -18.62 -13.44 -11.92
N GLU A 215 -18.50 -12.28 -11.27
CA GLU A 215 -19.57 -11.29 -11.15
C GLU A 215 -19.90 -10.66 -12.51
N ARG A 216 -18.88 -10.33 -13.32
CA ARG A 216 -19.06 -9.79 -14.66
C ARG A 216 -19.84 -10.72 -15.59
N ILE A 217 -19.46 -12.00 -15.64
CA ILE A 217 -20.13 -13.01 -16.48
C ILE A 217 -21.59 -13.20 -16.02
N ALA A 218 -21.83 -13.24 -14.72
CA ALA A 218 -23.18 -13.33 -14.15
C ALA A 218 -24.06 -12.09 -14.49
N ASN A 219 -23.45 -10.99 -14.94
CA ASN A 219 -24.12 -9.71 -15.22
C ASN A 219 -23.98 -9.24 -16.68
N GLY A 220 -23.76 -10.16 -17.62
CA GLY A 220 -23.86 -9.92 -19.07
C GLY A 220 -22.54 -9.92 -19.84
N GLY A 221 -21.39 -10.08 -19.17
CA GLY A 221 -20.12 -10.36 -19.85
C GLY A 221 -19.97 -11.82 -20.27
N THR A 222 -18.97 -12.13 -21.09
CA THR A 222 -18.56 -13.51 -21.40
C THR A 222 -17.05 -13.63 -21.46
N LYS A 223 -16.51 -14.86 -21.35
CA LYS A 223 -15.06 -15.10 -21.46
C LYS A 223 -14.51 -14.65 -22.82
N GLU A 224 -15.26 -14.89 -23.89
CA GLU A 224 -14.87 -14.53 -25.26
C GLU A 224 -14.81 -13.01 -25.45
N LEU A 225 -15.77 -12.28 -24.89
CA LEU A 225 -15.78 -10.82 -24.91
C LEU A 225 -14.66 -10.23 -24.04
N ASP A 226 -14.41 -10.83 -22.88
CA ASP A 226 -13.31 -10.46 -22.00
C ASP A 226 -11.94 -10.62 -22.66
N GLU A 227 -11.70 -11.76 -23.32
CA GLU A 227 -10.47 -12.02 -24.07
C GLU A 227 -10.31 -11.04 -25.23
N LEU A 228 -11.40 -10.75 -25.95
CA LEU A 228 -11.40 -9.76 -27.03
C LEU A 228 -11.09 -8.35 -26.49
N ALA A 229 -11.72 -7.94 -25.39
CA ALA A 229 -11.52 -6.65 -24.75
C ALA A 229 -10.09 -6.50 -24.21
N ASN A 230 -9.57 -7.50 -23.50
CA ASN A 230 -8.19 -7.48 -23.02
C ASN A 230 -7.20 -7.32 -24.18
N LYS A 231 -7.38 -8.11 -25.26
CA LYS A 231 -6.48 -8.09 -26.42
C LYS A 231 -6.53 -6.79 -27.23
N GLN A 232 -7.70 -6.16 -27.36
CA GLN A 232 -7.91 -5.04 -28.28
C GLN A 232 -7.96 -3.67 -27.59
N LEU A 233 -8.32 -3.63 -26.30
CA LEU A 233 -8.56 -2.38 -25.57
C LEU A 233 -7.54 -2.11 -24.47
N CYS A 234 -6.74 -3.10 -24.06
CA CYS A 234 -5.84 -2.99 -22.91
C CYS A 234 -4.36 -3.09 -23.33
N GLU A 235 -3.46 -2.64 -22.44
CA GLU A 235 -2.02 -2.80 -22.65
C GLU A 235 -1.61 -4.29 -22.72
N PRO A 236 -0.61 -4.67 -23.54
CA PRO A 236 -0.09 -6.04 -23.57
C PRO A 236 0.54 -6.38 -22.21
N SER A 237 -0.09 -7.28 -21.45
CA SER A 237 0.18 -7.67 -20.04
C SER A 237 -0.81 -7.15 -18.99
N SER A 238 -1.84 -6.41 -19.41
CA SER A 238 -2.90 -6.02 -18.50
C SER A 238 -3.62 -7.22 -17.89
N LYS A 239 -3.91 -7.12 -16.58
CA LYS A 239 -4.82 -8.04 -15.89
C LYS A 239 -6.30 -7.73 -16.14
N THR A 240 -6.64 -6.58 -16.69
CA THR A 240 -8.02 -6.11 -16.86
C THR A 240 -8.83 -7.10 -17.71
N PHE A 241 -10.05 -7.42 -17.26
CA PHE A 241 -10.92 -8.45 -17.87
C PHE A 241 -10.41 -9.90 -17.76
N THR A 242 -9.33 -10.17 -17.02
CA THR A 242 -8.89 -11.55 -16.72
C THR A 242 -9.46 -12.06 -15.39
N ASP A 243 -9.18 -13.31 -15.04
CA ASP A 243 -9.45 -13.90 -13.72
C ASP A 243 -8.57 -13.33 -12.60
N ASN A 244 -7.48 -12.62 -12.96
CA ASN A 244 -6.59 -11.94 -12.02
C ASN A 244 -7.06 -10.51 -11.66
N ASP A 245 -8.17 -10.04 -12.25
CA ASP A 245 -8.83 -8.79 -11.91
C ASP A 245 -10.02 -9.08 -10.98
N SER A 246 -9.89 -8.70 -9.71
CA SER A 246 -10.92 -8.95 -8.71
C SER A 246 -11.06 -7.79 -7.73
N TYR A 247 -12.27 -7.62 -7.22
CA TYR A 247 -12.60 -6.72 -6.12
C TYR A 247 -12.74 -7.53 -4.83
N GLY A 248 -11.84 -7.27 -3.86
CA GLY A 248 -11.76 -8.03 -2.61
C GLY A 248 -12.30 -7.32 -1.37
N ASN A 249 -12.72 -6.04 -1.45
CA ASN A 249 -13.00 -5.23 -0.27
C ASN A 249 -14.48 -5.21 0.18
N GLU A 250 -15.38 -5.98 -0.45
CA GLU A 250 -16.80 -5.98 -0.06
C GLU A 250 -17.00 -6.39 1.42
N TYR A 251 -16.12 -7.25 1.96
CA TYR A 251 -16.16 -7.68 3.36
C TYR A 251 -16.06 -6.52 4.36
N LEU A 252 -15.35 -5.42 4.02
CA LEU A 252 -15.17 -4.26 4.91
C LEU A 252 -16.50 -3.65 5.34
N TYR A 253 -17.45 -3.57 4.42
CA TYR A 253 -18.79 -3.08 4.70
C TYR A 253 -19.49 -3.95 5.73
N LYS A 254 -19.37 -5.28 5.61
CA LYS A 254 -19.94 -6.22 6.58
C LYS A 254 -19.24 -6.14 7.94
N VAL A 255 -17.91 -6.00 7.97
CA VAL A 255 -17.13 -5.78 9.20
C VAL A 255 -17.63 -4.53 9.94
N PHE A 256 -17.98 -3.48 9.21
CA PHE A 256 -18.60 -2.28 9.74
C PHE A 256 -20.13 -2.38 9.86
N ASN A 257 -20.71 -3.58 9.87
CA ASN A 257 -22.15 -3.80 10.05
C ASN A 257 -23.03 -3.06 9.01
N LEU A 258 -22.57 -2.87 7.78
CA LEU A 258 -23.35 -2.34 6.65
C LEU A 258 -23.95 -3.48 5.83
N ASN A 259 -25.13 -3.26 5.26
CA ASN A 259 -25.77 -4.20 4.36
C ASN A 259 -25.32 -4.03 2.90
N SER A 260 -24.08 -4.44 2.59
CA SER A 260 -23.50 -4.23 1.25
C SER A 260 -24.28 -4.88 0.10
N SER A 261 -25.08 -5.92 0.37
CA SER A 261 -25.92 -6.55 -0.66
C SER A 261 -26.98 -5.60 -1.21
N ASP A 262 -27.40 -4.61 -0.43
CA ASP A 262 -28.38 -3.62 -0.88
C ASP A 262 -27.77 -2.61 -1.87
N PHE A 263 -26.45 -2.45 -1.91
CA PHE A 263 -25.79 -1.46 -2.79
C PHE A 263 -25.92 -1.83 -4.27
N SER A 264 -26.07 -3.12 -4.58
CA SER A 264 -26.29 -3.62 -5.94
C SER A 264 -27.78 -3.60 -6.36
N ASP A 265 -28.68 -3.16 -5.49
CA ASP A 265 -30.11 -2.94 -5.77
C ASP A 265 -30.39 -1.43 -5.76
N GLU A 266 -30.59 -0.87 -6.95
CA GLU A 266 -30.79 0.57 -7.13
C GLU A 266 -31.91 1.13 -6.23
N SER A 267 -33.00 0.38 -6.05
CA SER A 267 -34.17 0.83 -5.28
C SER A 267 -33.92 0.90 -3.77
N LYS A 268 -32.92 0.17 -3.29
CA LYS A 268 -32.51 0.18 -1.88
C LYS A 268 -31.32 1.10 -1.64
N PHE A 269 -30.44 1.22 -2.62
CA PHE A 269 -29.26 2.07 -2.51
C PHE A 269 -29.60 3.55 -2.76
N ILE A 270 -30.47 3.82 -3.74
CA ILE A 270 -30.98 5.16 -4.04
C ILE A 270 -32.39 5.27 -3.48
N THR A 271 -32.52 5.91 -2.32
CA THR A 271 -33.81 6.12 -1.65
C THR A 271 -34.18 7.60 -1.64
N LYS A 272 -35.39 7.94 -1.17
CA LYS A 272 -35.83 9.34 -1.07
C LYS A 272 -35.59 9.92 0.31
N TYR A 273 -35.08 11.15 0.37
CA TYR A 273 -35.12 11.99 1.57
C TYR A 273 -35.76 13.33 1.18
N ASN A 274 -36.87 13.71 1.84
CA ASN A 274 -37.65 14.92 1.51
C ASN A 274 -37.98 15.08 0.01
N GLY A 275 -38.18 13.97 -0.71
CA GLY A 275 -38.49 13.94 -2.15
C GLY A 275 -37.26 13.95 -3.07
N GLU A 276 -36.06 14.25 -2.55
CA GLU A 276 -34.79 14.19 -3.29
C GLU A 276 -34.20 12.78 -3.26
N ASP A 277 -33.47 12.38 -4.31
CA ASP A 277 -32.73 11.12 -4.32
C ASP A 277 -31.51 11.20 -3.39
N ALA A 278 -31.31 10.15 -2.60
CA ALA A 278 -30.26 10.04 -1.62
C ALA A 278 -29.56 8.67 -1.69
N VAL A 279 -28.23 8.69 -1.72
CA VAL A 279 -27.42 7.47 -1.61
C VAL A 279 -27.48 6.98 -0.17
N THR A 280 -27.81 5.71 0.03
CA THR A 280 -28.24 5.16 1.32
C THR A 280 -27.37 3.99 1.77
N PHE A 281 -26.89 4.07 3.01
CA PHE A 281 -26.14 3.04 3.70
C PHE A 281 -26.92 2.58 4.94
N ASP A 282 -27.43 1.36 4.91
CA ASP A 282 -28.17 0.75 6.03
C ASP A 282 -27.28 -0.18 6.85
N ALA A 283 -27.47 -0.16 8.17
CA ALA A 283 -26.91 -1.19 9.03
C ALA A 283 -27.54 -2.55 8.72
N LYS A 284 -26.71 -3.60 8.66
CA LYS A 284 -27.13 -5.00 8.51
C LYS A 284 -27.92 -5.46 9.74
N ASP A 285 -27.37 -5.21 10.93
CA ASP A 285 -28.08 -5.40 12.20
C ASP A 285 -28.43 -4.05 12.85
N LYS A 286 -29.72 -3.85 13.10
CA LYS A 286 -30.31 -2.63 13.68
C LYS A 286 -30.67 -2.78 15.17
N ASN A 287 -30.33 -3.92 15.78
CA ASN A 287 -30.60 -4.18 17.20
C ASN A 287 -29.95 -3.13 18.11
N ALA A 288 -30.65 -2.75 19.18
CA ALA A 288 -30.17 -1.75 20.13
C ALA A 288 -28.80 -2.11 20.73
N ASN A 289 -28.57 -3.41 20.98
CA ASN A 289 -27.36 -3.94 21.61
C ASN A 289 -26.15 -4.03 20.67
N THR A 290 -26.35 -3.92 19.35
CA THR A 290 -25.25 -4.02 18.37
C THR A 290 -24.56 -2.68 18.25
N LYS A 291 -23.26 -2.60 18.55
CA LYS A 291 -22.50 -1.34 18.47
C LYS A 291 -22.52 -0.79 17.03
N SER A 292 -22.89 0.49 16.86
CA SER A 292 -22.79 1.12 15.55
C SER A 292 -21.32 1.22 15.13
N GLN A 293 -21.09 1.08 13.83
CA GLN A 293 -19.76 1.14 13.24
C GLN A 293 -19.68 2.23 12.15
N PHE A 294 -20.69 3.10 12.06
CA PHE A 294 -20.73 4.17 11.04
C PHE A 294 -19.56 5.15 11.16
N ARG A 295 -18.95 5.28 12.35
CA ARG A 295 -17.69 6.02 12.53
C ARG A 295 -16.51 5.37 11.79
N ASN A 296 -16.34 4.06 11.92
CA ASN A 296 -15.27 3.32 11.24
C ASN A 296 -15.52 3.29 9.72
N PHE A 297 -16.78 3.07 9.31
CA PHE A 297 -17.20 3.20 7.92
C PHE A 297 -16.91 4.58 7.34
N TRP A 298 -17.21 5.65 8.08
CA TRP A 298 -16.88 7.02 7.69
C TRP A 298 -15.38 7.18 7.46
N ASP A 299 -14.54 6.86 8.45
CA ASP A 299 -13.11 7.08 8.36
C ASP A 299 -12.40 6.20 7.30
N LYS A 300 -12.89 4.98 7.02
CA LYS A 300 -12.23 4.02 6.13
C LYS A 300 -12.81 3.92 4.71
N CYS A 301 -14.13 3.91 4.58
CA CYS A 301 -14.80 3.61 3.32
C CYS A 301 -15.22 4.88 2.58
N LEU A 302 -15.50 5.99 3.29
CA LEU A 302 -15.99 7.21 2.65
C LEU A 302 -14.89 8.23 2.31
N PHE A 303 -13.75 8.20 3.00
CA PHE A 303 -12.61 9.09 2.70
C PHE A 303 -11.44 8.35 2.08
N SER A 304 -10.78 9.04 1.15
CA SER A 304 -9.55 8.57 0.55
C SER A 304 -9.69 7.14 0.02
N ASN A 305 -10.85 6.82 -0.57
CA ASN A 305 -11.21 5.50 -1.08
C ASN A 305 -11.86 5.63 -2.46
N TYR A 306 -11.47 4.77 -3.41
CA TYR A 306 -11.97 4.81 -4.79
C TYR A 306 -13.38 4.24 -4.99
N ASP A 307 -13.92 3.49 -4.03
CA ASP A 307 -15.22 2.81 -4.12
C ASP A 307 -16.39 3.77 -4.43
N TRP A 308 -16.21 5.07 -4.17
CA TRP A 308 -17.24 6.11 -4.32
C TRP A 308 -16.82 7.25 -5.26
N MET A 309 -15.92 6.98 -6.20
CA MET A 309 -15.56 7.94 -7.24
C MET A 309 -16.63 7.99 -8.31
N THR A 310 -17.22 9.17 -8.51
CA THR A 310 -18.41 9.33 -9.34
C THR A 310 -18.17 8.98 -10.82
N VAL A 311 -19.18 8.41 -11.49
CA VAL A 311 -19.22 8.15 -12.93
C VAL A 311 -20.55 8.63 -13.51
N SER A 312 -20.55 9.28 -14.68
CA SER A 312 -21.79 9.83 -15.23
C SER A 312 -22.72 8.74 -15.75
N SER A 313 -23.75 8.38 -14.96
CA SER A 313 -24.78 7.42 -15.38
C SER A 313 -25.57 7.97 -16.57
N GLN A 314 -25.85 9.28 -16.57
CA GLN A 314 -26.59 9.95 -17.65
C GLN A 314 -25.86 9.87 -19.00
N TYR A 315 -24.53 10.04 -19.01
CA TYR A 315 -23.74 9.91 -20.25
C TYR A 315 -23.70 8.46 -20.74
N ILE A 316 -23.51 7.51 -19.83
CA ILE A 316 -23.49 6.10 -20.18
C ILE A 316 -24.84 5.68 -20.78
N ASP A 317 -25.94 6.10 -20.17
CA ASP A 317 -27.29 5.83 -20.65
C ASP A 317 -27.54 6.49 -22.02
N ASP A 318 -27.21 7.78 -22.21
CA ASP A 318 -27.36 8.46 -23.51
C ASP A 318 -26.55 7.75 -24.61
N MET A 319 -25.31 7.34 -24.34
CA MET A 319 -24.50 6.62 -25.32
C MET A 319 -25.05 5.22 -25.62
N ASN A 320 -25.56 4.51 -24.60
CA ASN A 320 -26.21 3.21 -24.78
C ASN A 320 -27.52 3.34 -25.60
N GLU A 321 -28.25 4.44 -25.43
CA GLU A 321 -29.46 4.74 -26.18
C GLU A 321 -29.20 5.26 -27.59
N HIS A 322 -28.03 5.89 -27.80
CA HIS A 322 -27.62 6.54 -29.04
C HIS A 322 -26.22 6.10 -29.48
N PRO A 323 -25.98 4.80 -29.73
CA PRO A 323 -24.65 4.28 -30.04
C PRO A 323 -24.08 4.84 -31.36
N GLU A 324 -24.92 5.36 -32.25
CA GLU A 324 -24.52 6.05 -33.46
C GLU A 324 -23.70 7.33 -33.19
N LYS A 325 -23.93 8.00 -32.05
CA LYS A 325 -23.22 9.23 -31.65
C LYS A 325 -21.83 8.93 -31.06
N PHE A 326 -21.61 7.71 -30.61
CA PHE A 326 -20.40 7.35 -29.86
C PHE A 326 -19.21 7.06 -30.79
N LYS A 327 -18.03 7.57 -30.45
CA LYS A 327 -16.76 7.12 -31.03
C LYS A 327 -16.02 6.29 -30.00
N PHE A 328 -15.57 5.11 -30.41
CA PHE A 328 -14.95 4.17 -29.48
C PHE A 328 -13.43 4.18 -29.65
N TYR A 329 -12.70 4.28 -28.54
CA TYR A 329 -11.25 4.42 -28.52
C TYR A 329 -10.59 3.33 -27.67
N SER A 330 -9.40 2.88 -28.09
CA SER A 330 -8.54 2.01 -27.29
C SER A 330 -7.75 2.80 -26.24
N TYR A 331 -7.02 2.13 -25.35
CA TYR A 331 -6.11 2.76 -24.38
C TYR A 331 -5.05 3.71 -25.00
N LEU A 332 -4.78 3.58 -26.30
CA LEU A 332 -3.88 4.46 -27.04
C LEU A 332 -4.54 5.78 -27.50
N ASN A 333 -5.84 5.97 -27.20
CA ASN A 333 -6.69 7.04 -27.74
C ASN A 333 -6.90 6.96 -29.26
N GLU A 334 -6.77 5.76 -29.83
CA GLU A 334 -7.01 5.49 -31.26
C GLU A 334 -8.43 4.96 -31.46
N GLU A 335 -9.13 5.48 -32.47
CA GLU A 335 -10.49 5.02 -32.79
C GLU A 335 -10.47 3.55 -33.25
N VAL A 336 -11.30 2.71 -32.65
CA VAL A 336 -11.35 1.28 -32.97
C VAL A 336 -12.25 0.98 -34.15
N SER A 337 -12.16 -0.24 -34.69
CA SER A 337 -12.97 -0.66 -35.84
C SER A 337 -14.47 -0.68 -35.52
N SER A 338 -15.31 -0.51 -36.54
CA SER A 338 -16.77 -0.58 -36.43
C SER A 338 -17.27 -1.94 -35.93
N ASP A 339 -16.60 -3.03 -36.30
CA ASP A 339 -16.89 -4.38 -35.78
C ASP A 339 -16.64 -4.46 -34.27
N LEU A 340 -15.50 -3.93 -33.80
CA LEU A 340 -15.20 -3.92 -32.37
C LEU A 340 -16.17 -3.02 -31.60
N LYS A 341 -16.54 -1.86 -32.17
CA LYS A 341 -17.59 -0.99 -31.61
C LYS A 341 -18.93 -1.70 -31.50
N THR A 342 -19.31 -2.51 -32.48
CA THR A 342 -20.56 -3.28 -32.43
C THR A 342 -20.52 -4.32 -31.32
N LYS A 343 -19.37 -4.98 -31.11
CA LYS A 343 -19.20 -6.06 -30.13
C LYS A 343 -18.97 -5.59 -28.70
N LEU A 344 -18.25 -4.48 -28.49
CA LEU A 344 -17.76 -4.01 -27.19
C LEU A 344 -18.17 -2.57 -26.83
N GLY A 345 -18.71 -1.82 -27.80
CA GLY A 345 -19.19 -0.45 -27.59
C GLY A 345 -20.62 -0.39 -27.01
N PRO A 346 -21.17 0.82 -26.85
CA PRO A 346 -22.54 0.99 -26.35
C PRO A 346 -23.58 0.39 -27.32
N GLY A 347 -24.71 -0.05 -26.78
CA GLY A 347 -25.83 -0.51 -27.62
C GLY A 347 -26.99 -1.12 -26.84
N LYS A 348 -28.21 -0.89 -27.34
CA LYS A 348 -29.49 -1.36 -26.75
C LYS A 348 -29.66 -2.89 -26.75
N THR A 349 -28.92 -3.59 -27.60
CA THR A 349 -28.99 -5.06 -27.70
C THR A 349 -28.21 -5.75 -26.60
N HIS A 350 -27.31 -5.04 -25.92
CA HIS A 350 -26.54 -5.57 -24.82
C HIS A 350 -27.37 -5.55 -23.53
N THR A 351 -27.34 -6.65 -22.77
CA THR A 351 -28.17 -6.83 -21.57
C THR A 351 -27.31 -7.14 -20.35
N GLY A 352 -27.83 -6.83 -19.16
CA GLY A 352 -27.14 -7.05 -17.89
C GLY A 352 -26.41 -5.82 -17.35
N LYS A 353 -26.15 -5.82 -16.03
CA LYS A 353 -25.61 -4.68 -15.29
C LYS A 353 -24.23 -4.25 -15.77
N PHE A 354 -23.43 -5.19 -16.30
CA PHE A 354 -22.09 -4.87 -16.79
C PHE A 354 -22.13 -3.96 -18.03
N TRP A 355 -23.08 -4.21 -18.93
CA TRP A 355 -23.29 -3.39 -20.12
C TRP A 355 -23.98 -2.07 -19.81
N GLN A 356 -25.00 -2.11 -18.95
CA GLN A 356 -25.72 -0.91 -18.49
C GLN A 356 -24.77 0.15 -17.92
N THR A 357 -23.68 -0.29 -17.28
CA THR A 357 -22.70 0.60 -16.66
C THR A 357 -21.49 0.92 -17.56
N GLY A 358 -21.52 0.54 -18.84
CA GLY A 358 -20.45 0.83 -19.80
C GLY A 358 -19.15 0.08 -19.53
N GLY A 359 -19.22 -1.15 -18.99
CA GLY A 359 -18.07 -1.90 -18.46
C GLY A 359 -16.92 -2.16 -19.44
N TYR A 360 -17.20 -2.26 -20.75
CA TYR A 360 -16.16 -2.47 -21.78
C TYR A 360 -15.62 -1.19 -22.42
N TRP A 361 -16.33 -0.05 -22.35
CA TRP A 361 -16.01 1.11 -23.20
C TRP A 361 -15.81 2.43 -22.46
N TYR A 362 -16.55 2.66 -21.37
CA TYR A 362 -16.44 3.90 -20.62
C TYR A 362 -15.14 3.89 -19.84
N GLY A 363 -14.31 4.92 -19.99
CA GLY A 363 -13.07 5.04 -19.22
C GLY A 363 -11.85 4.38 -19.84
N VAL A 364 -11.99 3.52 -20.86
CA VAL A 364 -10.86 2.84 -21.54
C VAL A 364 -9.81 3.84 -22.02
N SER A 365 -10.26 5.05 -22.41
CA SER A 365 -9.44 6.13 -22.93
C SER A 365 -9.84 7.45 -22.28
N THR A 366 -8.90 8.41 -22.19
CA THR A 366 -9.21 9.79 -21.81
C THR A 366 -10.29 10.41 -22.70
N MET A 367 -10.42 9.96 -23.95
CA MET A 367 -11.43 10.44 -24.90
C MET A 367 -12.87 10.06 -24.51
N THR A 368 -13.06 8.95 -23.79
CA THR A 368 -14.37 8.42 -23.37
C THR A 368 -14.67 8.69 -21.90
N THR A 369 -13.79 9.42 -21.19
CA THR A 369 -13.89 9.70 -19.76
C THR A 369 -14.43 11.10 -19.52
N LEU A 370 -15.29 11.25 -18.51
CA LEU A 370 -15.81 12.54 -18.04
C LEU A 370 -15.32 12.84 -16.63
N PHE A 371 -15.14 14.12 -16.32
CA PHE A 371 -14.52 14.59 -15.09
C PHE A 371 -15.45 15.51 -14.29
N ALA A 372 -15.53 15.28 -12.98
CA ALA A 372 -16.27 16.11 -12.02
C ALA A 372 -15.36 16.70 -10.92
N GLY A 373 -14.05 16.44 -10.98
CA GLY A 373 -13.04 16.92 -10.05
C GLY A 373 -12.61 18.37 -10.28
N PRO A 374 -11.75 18.90 -9.38
CA PRO A 374 -11.16 20.24 -9.52
C PRO A 374 -10.26 20.40 -10.76
N TYR A 375 -9.78 19.29 -11.34
CA TYR A 375 -9.04 19.29 -12.60
C TYR A 375 -9.67 18.29 -13.59
N TYR A 376 -9.34 18.42 -14.87
CA TYR A 376 -9.63 17.43 -15.90
C TYR A 376 -8.33 17.01 -16.59
N ALA A 377 -8.29 15.78 -17.08
CA ALA A 377 -7.13 15.26 -17.80
C ALA A 377 -7.21 15.64 -19.29
N GLU A 378 -6.10 16.13 -19.83
CA GLU A 378 -5.93 16.23 -21.28
C GLU A 378 -5.30 14.94 -21.83
N THR A 379 -5.47 14.69 -23.13
CA THR A 379 -4.73 13.63 -23.82
C THR A 379 -3.22 13.89 -23.75
N TYR A 380 -2.42 12.83 -23.66
CA TYR A 380 -0.97 12.93 -23.65
C TYR A 380 -0.44 13.64 -24.91
N ASP A 381 0.39 14.67 -24.72
CA ASP A 381 1.07 15.39 -25.79
C ASP A 381 2.35 14.63 -26.16
N ALA A 382 2.26 13.78 -27.18
CA ALA A 382 3.39 13.00 -27.69
C ALA A 382 4.48 13.85 -28.39
N THR A 383 4.20 15.12 -28.71
CA THR A 383 5.18 16.03 -29.33
C THR A 383 6.13 16.61 -28.30
N ASN A 384 5.58 17.05 -27.16
CA ASN A 384 6.33 17.69 -26.10
C ASN A 384 6.55 16.78 -24.87
N TYR A 385 6.04 15.56 -24.91
CA TYR A 385 6.13 14.52 -23.87
C TYR A 385 5.49 14.93 -22.54
N TRP A 386 4.34 15.62 -22.61
CA TRP A 386 3.61 16.10 -21.43
C TRP A 386 2.30 15.35 -21.22
N ARG A 387 2.07 14.97 -19.97
CA ARG A 387 0.74 14.72 -19.44
C ARG A 387 0.32 15.92 -18.58
N SER A 388 -0.89 16.42 -18.81
CA SER A 388 -1.37 17.67 -18.22
C SER A 388 -2.75 17.50 -17.61
N TYR A 389 -2.94 18.10 -16.44
CA TYR A 389 -4.22 18.21 -15.76
C TYR A 389 -4.54 19.68 -15.57
N LYS A 390 -5.63 20.14 -16.17
CA LYS A 390 -5.99 21.55 -16.17
C LYS A 390 -7.13 21.82 -15.20
N LYS A 391 -7.10 23.00 -14.60
CA LYS A 391 -8.16 23.48 -13.71
C LYS A 391 -9.51 23.39 -14.41
N ASN A 392 -10.45 22.71 -13.79
CA ASN A 392 -11.80 22.56 -14.30
C ASN A 392 -12.60 23.83 -13.98
N SER A 393 -12.87 24.66 -14.99
CA SER A 393 -13.67 25.88 -14.82
C SER A 393 -15.14 25.61 -14.52
N ASN A 394 -15.60 24.37 -14.69
CA ASN A 394 -16.98 23.95 -14.39
C ASN A 394 -17.10 23.23 -13.04
N TYR A 395 -16.02 23.17 -12.25
CA TYR A 395 -16.05 22.61 -10.90
C TYR A 395 -16.96 23.44 -9.98
N TRP A 396 -17.62 22.77 -9.03
CA TRP A 396 -18.71 23.36 -8.25
C TRP A 396 -18.26 24.50 -7.31
N ASP A 397 -17.00 24.47 -6.85
CA ASP A 397 -16.44 25.48 -5.96
C ASP A 397 -16.00 26.71 -6.75
N THR A 398 -16.94 27.65 -6.93
CA THR A 398 -16.72 28.87 -7.70
C THR A 398 -15.68 29.78 -7.07
N GLU A 399 -15.55 29.80 -5.74
CA GLU A 399 -14.51 30.56 -5.04
C GLU A 399 -13.12 30.02 -5.40
N TRP A 400 -12.94 28.70 -5.33
CA TRP A 400 -11.69 28.06 -5.74
C TRP A 400 -11.42 28.24 -7.24
N VAL A 401 -12.45 28.15 -8.09
CA VAL A 401 -12.34 28.34 -9.55
C VAL A 401 -11.85 29.76 -9.88
N ASN A 402 -12.34 30.77 -9.17
CA ASN A 402 -12.03 32.17 -9.45
C ASN A 402 -10.77 32.68 -8.72
N ALA A 403 -10.21 31.92 -7.77
CA ALA A 403 -9.01 32.32 -7.05
C ALA A 403 -7.74 32.32 -7.95
N ASP A 404 -7.06 33.46 -7.96
CA ASP A 404 -5.89 33.75 -8.80
C ASP A 404 -4.57 33.14 -8.30
N ASN A 405 -4.52 32.72 -7.05
CA ASN A 405 -3.35 32.11 -6.40
C ASN A 405 -3.41 30.58 -6.36
N ASN A 406 -4.52 29.97 -6.77
CA ASN A 406 -4.64 28.52 -6.85
C ASN A 406 -3.92 27.96 -8.08
N LEU A 407 -3.53 26.69 -8.00
CA LEU A 407 -2.95 25.97 -9.14
C LEU A 407 -3.92 25.97 -10.34
N LYS A 408 -3.37 26.26 -11.52
CA LYS A 408 -4.11 26.21 -12.79
C LYS A 408 -3.84 24.92 -13.56
N GLU A 409 -2.69 24.30 -13.32
CA GLU A 409 -2.26 23.14 -14.10
C GLU A 409 -1.23 22.29 -13.34
N ILE A 410 -1.36 20.97 -13.46
CA ILE A 410 -0.36 19.99 -13.01
C ILE A 410 0.24 19.36 -14.27
N ARG A 411 1.56 19.38 -14.40
CA ARG A 411 2.28 18.87 -15.57
C ARG A 411 3.30 17.81 -15.20
N MET A 412 3.35 16.78 -16.03
CA MET A 412 4.27 15.64 -15.88
C MET A 412 5.01 15.45 -17.18
N LYS A 413 6.33 15.67 -17.14
CA LYS A 413 7.20 15.47 -18.29
C LYS A 413 7.75 14.05 -18.28
N TYR A 414 7.66 13.37 -19.41
CA TYR A 414 8.22 12.03 -19.60
C TYR A 414 9.46 12.08 -20.49
N ALA A 415 10.32 11.07 -20.38
CA ALA A 415 11.47 10.91 -21.25
C ALA A 415 11.02 10.41 -22.64
N LYS A 416 11.78 10.75 -23.69
CA LYS A 416 11.40 10.42 -25.08
C LYS A 416 11.46 8.91 -25.39
N SER A 417 12.54 8.23 -25.00
CA SER A 417 12.73 6.81 -25.39
C SER A 417 13.84 6.06 -24.63
N SER A 418 14.80 6.76 -24.02
CA SER A 418 15.88 6.14 -23.23
C SER A 418 15.99 6.79 -21.86
N GLU A 419 16.10 5.98 -20.81
CA GLU A 419 16.42 6.44 -19.47
C GLU A 419 17.81 7.08 -19.51
N ILE A 420 17.92 8.32 -19.03
CA ILE A 420 19.22 8.96 -18.79
C ILE A 420 19.84 8.25 -17.58
N ASP A 421 21.17 8.17 -17.52
CA ASP A 421 21.85 7.72 -16.30
C ASP A 421 21.27 8.44 -15.05
N LYS A 422 21.03 7.67 -13.98
CA LYS A 422 20.33 8.14 -12.77
C LYS A 422 21.01 9.35 -12.14
N GLU A 423 22.33 9.35 -12.04
CA GLU A 423 23.08 10.46 -11.45
C GLU A 423 22.98 11.71 -12.32
N GLN A 424 23.12 11.55 -13.64
CA GLN A 424 22.97 12.65 -14.58
C GLN A 424 21.55 13.21 -14.59
N PHE A 425 20.53 12.36 -14.50
CA PHE A 425 19.13 12.77 -14.38
C PHE A 425 18.92 13.61 -13.11
N TYR A 426 19.41 13.17 -11.94
CA TYR A 426 19.28 13.94 -10.70
C TYR A 426 20.04 15.27 -10.73
N LYS A 427 21.21 15.32 -11.36
CA LYS A 427 21.95 16.56 -11.57
C LYS A 427 21.18 17.56 -12.45
N ASN A 428 20.58 17.08 -13.53
CA ASN A 428 19.74 17.90 -14.41
C ASN A 428 18.48 18.38 -13.67
N GLN A 429 17.80 17.49 -12.97
CA GLN A 429 16.60 17.79 -12.19
C GLN A 429 16.86 18.82 -11.08
N PHE A 430 17.99 18.72 -10.37
CA PHE A 430 18.36 19.75 -9.41
C PHE A 430 18.58 21.11 -10.09
N THR A 431 19.17 21.14 -11.28
CA THR A 431 19.34 22.39 -12.05
C THR A 431 17.99 22.98 -12.46
N PHE A 432 17.07 22.15 -12.96
CA PHE A 432 15.70 22.56 -13.27
C PHE A 432 14.97 23.07 -12.03
N TYR A 433 15.16 22.43 -10.87
CA TYR A 433 14.60 22.89 -9.61
C TYR A 433 15.13 24.28 -9.22
N LYS A 434 16.44 24.51 -9.34
CA LYS A 434 17.06 25.83 -9.08
C LYS A 434 16.52 26.94 -9.98
N ASN A 435 16.21 26.60 -11.23
CA ASN A 435 15.64 27.53 -12.21
C ASN A 435 14.11 27.69 -12.04
N GLY A 436 13.47 26.80 -11.29
CA GLY A 436 12.02 26.76 -11.08
C GLY A 436 11.25 26.07 -12.21
N ASP A 437 11.92 25.31 -13.05
CA ASP A 437 11.34 24.50 -14.13
C ASP A 437 10.64 23.24 -13.60
N VAL A 438 11.05 22.75 -12.41
CA VAL A 438 10.32 21.76 -11.61
C VAL A 438 10.00 22.30 -10.22
N THR A 439 8.87 21.88 -9.64
CA THR A 439 8.31 22.52 -8.44
C THR A 439 8.94 22.01 -7.14
N SER A 440 9.40 20.76 -7.10
CA SER A 440 9.98 20.13 -5.91
C SER A 440 11.13 19.21 -6.28
N PHE A 441 12.01 18.92 -5.32
CA PHE A 441 13.11 17.97 -5.50
C PHE A 441 13.34 17.17 -4.20
N PRO A 442 13.49 15.84 -4.25
CA PRO A 442 13.73 15.06 -3.03
C PRO A 442 15.11 15.38 -2.43
N TYR A 443 15.15 15.87 -1.19
CA TYR A 443 16.40 16.25 -0.52
C TYR A 443 17.39 15.08 -0.37
N SER A 444 16.86 13.85 -0.25
CA SER A 444 17.65 12.62 -0.15
C SER A 444 18.46 12.30 -1.42
N GLN A 445 18.09 12.85 -2.58
CA GLN A 445 18.77 12.64 -3.86
C GLN A 445 19.88 13.66 -4.12
N LEU A 446 20.12 14.60 -3.20
CA LEU A 446 21.18 15.59 -3.32
C LEU A 446 22.55 15.02 -2.92
N SER A 447 23.59 15.44 -3.62
CA SER A 447 24.97 15.26 -3.16
C SER A 447 25.25 16.13 -1.92
N ASP A 448 26.27 15.78 -1.14
CA ASP A 448 26.58 16.53 0.09
C ASP A 448 27.00 17.98 -0.20
N ILE A 449 27.61 18.23 -1.36
CA ILE A 449 27.91 19.59 -1.84
C ILE A 449 26.62 20.37 -2.09
N GLN A 450 25.62 19.77 -2.75
CA GLN A 450 24.33 20.41 -3.00
C GLN A 450 23.55 20.64 -1.71
N LYS A 451 23.59 19.69 -0.76
CA LYS A 451 23.03 19.89 0.59
C LYS A 451 23.66 21.09 1.27
N ALA A 452 24.99 21.21 1.22
CA ALA A 452 25.71 22.35 1.80
C ALA A 452 25.35 23.68 1.11
N GLU A 453 25.15 23.70 -0.22
CA GLU A 453 24.66 24.86 -0.97
C GLU A 453 23.28 25.30 -0.45
N ILE A 454 22.34 24.37 -0.30
CA ILE A 454 20.99 24.65 0.19
C ILE A 454 20.99 25.15 1.62
N LEU A 455 21.77 24.54 2.50
CA LEU A 455 21.80 24.89 3.91
C LEU A 455 22.34 26.31 4.16
N LYS A 456 23.11 26.89 3.22
CA LYS A 456 23.57 28.28 3.26
C LYS A 456 22.46 29.29 2.95
N ASP A 457 21.46 28.92 2.15
CA ASP A 457 20.34 29.80 1.75
C ASP A 457 19.01 29.03 1.73
N LYS A 458 18.62 28.54 2.91
CA LYS A 458 17.44 27.68 3.11
C LYS A 458 16.16 28.29 2.52
N ALA A 459 15.97 29.60 2.71
CA ALA A 459 14.77 30.31 2.27
C ALA A 459 14.68 30.40 0.74
N ARG A 460 15.79 30.64 0.04
CA ARG A 460 15.80 30.67 -1.43
C ARG A 460 15.38 29.34 -2.04
N PHE A 461 15.89 28.24 -1.50
CA PHE A 461 15.62 26.89 -1.97
C PHE A 461 14.38 26.26 -1.31
N GLY A 462 13.54 27.05 -0.62
CA GLY A 462 12.34 26.56 0.06
C GLY A 462 12.57 25.27 0.88
N TYR A 463 13.72 25.22 1.55
CA TYR A 463 14.07 24.13 2.45
C TYR A 463 13.08 24.12 3.60
N ARG A 464 12.44 22.97 3.79
CA ARG A 464 11.42 22.77 4.83
C ARG A 464 11.55 21.36 5.42
N PHE A 465 10.74 21.09 6.43
CA PHE A 465 10.59 19.75 6.96
C PHE A 465 9.20 19.21 6.62
N THR A 466 9.12 17.91 6.38
CA THR A 466 7.89 17.13 6.26
C THR A 466 7.89 16.06 7.34
N MET A 467 6.71 15.73 7.86
CA MET A 467 6.56 14.64 8.82
C MET A 467 5.96 13.44 8.12
N ASP A 468 6.63 12.31 8.19
CA ASP A 468 6.07 11.03 7.75
C ASP A 468 5.44 10.32 8.96
N ILE A 469 4.20 9.88 8.80
CA ILE A 469 3.46 9.11 9.80
C ILE A 469 2.85 7.89 9.10
N ASN A 470 2.97 6.73 9.72
CA ASN A 470 2.35 5.49 9.27
C ASN A 470 1.44 4.90 10.35
N GLU A 471 0.17 5.31 10.32
CA GLU A 471 -0.89 4.81 11.19
C GLU A 471 -1.66 3.62 10.57
N ALA A 472 -1.38 3.27 9.31
CA ALA A 472 -2.30 2.47 8.51
C ALA A 472 -1.67 1.46 7.53
N ASN A 473 -0.35 1.31 7.48
CA ASN A 473 0.28 0.31 6.61
C ASN A 473 1.19 -0.59 7.41
N ALA A 474 1.03 -1.90 7.21
CA ALA A 474 1.91 -2.86 7.83
C ALA A 474 3.33 -2.78 7.23
N ASN A 475 4.33 -3.01 8.08
CA ASN A 475 5.75 -2.96 7.71
C ASN A 475 6.28 -4.34 7.27
N TYR A 476 5.56 -4.97 6.35
CA TYR A 476 6.00 -6.19 5.67
C TYR A 476 5.52 -6.20 4.22
N ILE A 477 6.30 -6.85 3.36
CA ILE A 477 5.95 -7.10 1.96
C ILE A 477 6.29 -8.53 1.57
N PHE A 478 7.41 -9.08 2.02
CA PHE A 478 7.66 -10.51 1.86
C PHE A 478 7.61 -11.22 3.20
N ASN A 479 7.04 -12.42 3.16
CA ASN A 479 6.95 -13.26 4.34
C ASN A 479 7.30 -14.70 3.98
N THR A 480 8.20 -15.28 4.76
CA THR A 480 8.45 -16.73 4.75
C THR A 480 7.16 -17.46 5.11
N GLN A 481 6.82 -18.45 4.31
CA GLN A 481 5.60 -19.23 4.46
C GLN A 481 5.89 -20.55 5.18
N PRO A 482 5.02 -20.98 6.11
CA PRO A 482 5.22 -22.24 6.81
C PRO A 482 4.98 -23.47 5.92
N LEU A 483 4.20 -23.31 4.83
CA LEU A 483 3.99 -24.30 3.77
C LEU A 483 4.44 -23.72 2.43
N VAL A 484 5.37 -24.41 1.76
CA VAL A 484 5.90 -23.97 0.46
C VAL A 484 4.98 -24.43 -0.65
N LYS A 485 4.75 -23.56 -1.64
CA LYS A 485 3.95 -23.84 -2.83
C LYS A 485 4.52 -25.01 -3.62
N THR A 486 3.65 -25.94 -4.00
CA THR A 486 4.01 -27.06 -4.89
C THR A 486 4.26 -26.54 -6.31
N PRO A 487 5.30 -27.02 -7.00
CA PRO A 487 5.53 -26.69 -8.41
C PRO A 487 4.41 -27.26 -9.30
N PRO A 488 4.18 -26.66 -10.48
CA PRO A 488 3.39 -27.31 -11.52
C PRO A 488 3.93 -28.69 -11.87
N LYS A 489 3.05 -29.62 -12.23
CA LYS A 489 3.44 -30.99 -12.60
C LYS A 489 4.44 -30.99 -13.76
N GLY A 490 5.51 -31.79 -13.63
CA GLY A 490 6.57 -31.89 -14.65
C GLY A 490 7.63 -30.78 -14.61
N THR A 491 7.57 -29.86 -13.64
CA THR A 491 8.59 -28.83 -13.45
C THR A 491 9.89 -29.44 -12.92
N ASP A 492 11.04 -29.00 -13.45
CA ASP A 492 12.34 -29.30 -12.88
C ASP A 492 12.51 -28.61 -11.51
N LEU A 493 12.61 -29.42 -10.46
CA LEU A 493 12.72 -28.95 -9.08
C LEU A 493 13.99 -28.14 -8.81
N ASN A 494 15.07 -28.37 -9.57
CA ASN A 494 16.32 -27.61 -9.43
C ASN A 494 16.20 -26.17 -9.97
N ASN A 495 15.30 -25.96 -10.92
CA ASN A 495 15.03 -24.65 -11.50
C ASN A 495 13.82 -23.95 -10.85
N TRP A 496 12.95 -24.72 -10.18
CA TRP A 496 11.84 -24.18 -9.42
C TRP A 496 12.27 -23.67 -8.06
N PHE A 497 12.71 -24.55 -7.16
CA PHE A 497 13.01 -24.16 -5.78
C PHE A 497 14.36 -23.44 -5.70
N LEU A 498 14.39 -22.31 -5.02
CA LEU A 498 15.59 -21.50 -4.82
C LEU A 498 16.37 -21.90 -3.56
N PHE A 499 16.22 -23.14 -3.11
CA PHE A 499 16.93 -23.70 -1.96
C PHE A 499 17.22 -25.18 -2.22
N ASN A 500 18.17 -25.78 -1.50
CA ASN A 500 18.47 -27.21 -1.65
C ASN A 500 17.73 -28.09 -0.61
N ASP A 501 17.93 -29.41 -0.71
CA ASP A 501 17.27 -30.38 0.17
C ASP A 501 17.71 -30.28 1.64
N ALA A 502 18.97 -29.96 1.91
CA ALA A 502 19.44 -29.75 3.28
C ALA A 502 18.75 -28.54 3.94
N TYR A 503 18.65 -27.42 3.22
CA TYR A 503 17.91 -26.25 3.68
C TYR A 503 16.42 -26.56 3.85
N ALA A 504 15.80 -27.20 2.86
CA ALA A 504 14.39 -27.56 2.91
C ALA A 504 14.08 -28.48 4.10
N LYS A 505 14.92 -29.49 4.34
CA LYS A 505 14.74 -30.45 5.43
C LYS A 505 14.95 -29.80 6.79
N MET A 506 15.93 -28.89 6.93
CA MET A 506 16.15 -28.12 8.17
C MET A 506 14.95 -27.21 8.49
N LEU A 507 14.48 -26.43 7.52
CA LEU A 507 13.46 -25.39 7.74
C LEU A 507 12.03 -25.94 7.75
N TYR A 508 11.72 -26.83 6.80
CA TYR A 508 10.36 -27.32 6.54
C TYR A 508 10.14 -28.78 6.94
N GLY A 509 11.18 -29.50 7.36
CA GLY A 509 11.09 -30.92 7.68
C GLY A 509 10.91 -31.82 6.45
N SER A 510 11.03 -31.27 5.24
CA SER A 510 10.80 -31.97 3.97
C SER A 510 11.84 -31.62 2.91
N THR A 511 12.24 -32.60 2.10
CA THR A 511 13.03 -32.38 0.89
C THR A 511 12.21 -31.69 -0.19
N ARG A 512 12.84 -31.18 -1.25
CA ARG A 512 12.13 -30.58 -2.38
C ARG A 512 11.16 -31.53 -3.05
N GLN A 513 11.51 -32.81 -3.15
CA GLN A 513 10.61 -33.82 -3.70
C GLN A 513 9.42 -34.07 -2.77
N GLU A 514 9.64 -34.16 -1.46
CA GLU A 514 8.55 -34.30 -0.49
C GLU A 514 7.59 -33.09 -0.51
N ILE A 515 8.13 -31.87 -0.67
CA ILE A 515 7.32 -30.65 -0.86
C ILE A 515 6.53 -30.76 -2.17
N ALA A 516 7.17 -31.15 -3.28
CA ALA A 516 6.51 -31.28 -4.59
C ALA A 516 5.40 -32.34 -4.57
N ASP A 517 5.58 -33.41 -3.79
CA ASP A 517 4.59 -34.46 -3.56
C ASP A 517 3.49 -34.05 -2.56
N GLY A 518 3.53 -32.83 -2.00
CA GLY A 518 2.55 -32.34 -1.03
C GLY A 518 2.65 -32.97 0.37
N LYS A 519 3.81 -33.53 0.74
CA LYS A 519 4.03 -34.26 2.01
C LYS A 519 4.55 -33.38 3.15
N GLN A 520 4.79 -32.09 2.92
CA GLN A 520 5.30 -31.17 3.94
C GLN A 520 4.31 -30.98 5.09
N THR A 521 4.79 -31.00 6.33
CA THR A 521 3.98 -30.68 7.52
C THR A 521 4.41 -29.34 8.14
N LEU A 522 3.60 -28.80 9.04
CA LEU A 522 3.89 -27.54 9.73
C LEU A 522 4.91 -27.69 10.87
N ASP A 523 5.10 -28.91 11.37
CA ASP A 523 5.75 -29.19 12.65
C ASP A 523 7.16 -28.62 12.76
N ALA A 524 7.99 -28.86 11.74
CA ALA A 524 9.37 -28.38 11.72
C ALA A 524 9.44 -26.85 11.76
N TYR A 525 8.59 -26.17 10.99
CA TYR A 525 8.55 -24.71 10.90
C TYR A 525 7.98 -24.05 12.17
N VAL A 526 6.92 -24.63 12.73
CA VAL A 526 6.18 -24.08 13.87
C VAL A 526 6.91 -24.32 15.19
N ARG A 527 7.43 -25.52 15.41
CA ARG A 527 7.92 -25.97 16.72
C ARG A 527 9.16 -26.86 16.70
N GLY A 528 9.73 -27.14 15.53
CA GLY A 528 10.88 -28.04 15.35
C GLY A 528 12.17 -27.32 14.96
N THR A 529 13.02 -28.02 14.20
CA THR A 529 14.33 -27.51 13.75
C THR A 529 14.23 -26.22 12.95
N GLY A 530 13.13 -26.02 12.21
CA GLY A 530 12.86 -24.81 11.46
C GLY A 530 12.74 -23.60 12.38
N LEU A 531 11.90 -23.66 13.41
CA LEU A 531 11.78 -22.61 14.44
C LEU A 531 13.15 -22.22 15.01
N SER A 532 13.93 -23.20 15.46
CA SER A 532 15.27 -22.96 16.02
C SER A 532 16.20 -22.32 14.98
N PHE A 533 16.20 -22.84 13.75
CA PHE A 533 17.05 -22.35 12.68
C PHE A 533 16.79 -20.87 12.34
N ARG A 534 15.55 -20.49 12.02
CA ARG A 534 15.24 -19.09 11.67
C ARG A 534 15.42 -18.13 12.84
N THR A 535 15.01 -18.50 14.06
CA THR A 535 15.19 -17.58 15.22
C THR A 535 16.66 -17.35 15.56
N ILE A 536 17.52 -18.37 15.43
CA ILE A 536 18.96 -18.21 15.60
C ILE A 536 19.54 -17.28 14.53
N LEU A 537 19.15 -17.46 13.26
CA LEU A 537 19.62 -16.61 12.15
C LEU A 537 19.19 -15.15 12.34
N ASP A 538 17.92 -14.91 12.67
CA ASP A 538 17.37 -13.57 12.84
C ASP A 538 17.99 -12.86 14.05
N ALA A 539 18.13 -13.55 15.19
CA ALA A 539 18.70 -12.99 16.40
C ALA A 539 20.23 -12.76 16.31
N ALA A 540 20.92 -13.43 15.39
CA ALA A 540 22.37 -13.30 15.22
C ALA A 540 22.79 -12.00 14.53
N VAL A 541 21.86 -11.35 13.81
CA VAL A 541 22.13 -10.15 13.02
C VAL A 541 21.95 -8.89 13.85
N ASN A 542 22.90 -7.96 13.75
CA ASN A 542 22.74 -6.60 14.23
C ASN A 542 21.92 -5.78 13.22
N TRP A 543 20.60 -5.82 13.36
CA TRP A 543 19.68 -5.12 12.47
C TRP A 543 19.85 -3.58 12.49
N ASN A 544 20.40 -3.00 13.57
CA ASN A 544 20.75 -1.57 13.57
C ASN A 544 21.86 -1.29 12.56
N PHE A 545 22.89 -2.14 12.54
CA PHE A 545 23.99 -1.98 11.59
C PHE A 545 23.57 -2.29 10.15
N PHE A 546 22.72 -3.30 9.96
CA PHE A 546 22.12 -3.57 8.65
C PHE A 546 21.38 -2.33 8.10
N GLU A 547 20.52 -1.72 8.92
CA GLU A 547 19.80 -0.49 8.54
C GLU A 547 20.73 0.71 8.34
N TYR A 548 21.79 0.81 9.15
CA TYR A 548 22.84 1.81 8.96
C TYR A 548 23.50 1.67 7.57
N LEU A 549 23.90 0.46 7.16
CA LEU A 549 24.46 0.23 5.82
C LEU A 549 23.47 0.59 4.72
N ARG A 550 22.19 0.22 4.89
CA ARG A 550 21.13 0.43 3.90
C ARG A 550 20.79 1.91 3.70
N LYS A 551 20.74 2.70 4.78
CA LYS A 551 20.18 4.06 4.79
C LYS A 551 21.08 5.13 5.41
N ASN A 552 22.34 4.81 5.68
CA ASN A 552 23.33 5.71 6.27
C ASN A 552 22.85 6.32 7.61
N GLY A 553 22.24 5.49 8.46
CA GLY A 553 21.72 5.89 9.77
C GLY A 553 20.46 6.76 9.73
N ALA A 554 19.79 6.92 8.58
CA ALA A 554 18.51 7.63 8.53
C ALA A 554 17.33 6.81 9.09
N THR A 555 17.48 5.49 9.16
CA THR A 555 16.47 4.55 9.67
C THR A 555 17.01 3.71 10.82
N LYS A 556 16.08 3.16 11.60
CA LYS A 556 16.27 2.12 12.61
C LYS A 556 15.45 0.88 12.25
N PRO A 557 15.84 -0.32 12.69
CA PRO A 557 15.13 -1.54 12.33
C PRO A 557 13.73 -1.57 12.91
N TRP A 558 12.83 -2.22 12.17
CA TRP A 558 11.43 -2.42 12.52
C TRP A 558 10.97 -3.84 12.16
N VAL A 559 11.22 -4.78 13.07
CA VAL A 559 10.85 -6.20 12.93
C VAL A 559 9.43 -6.51 13.44
N ALA A 560 8.78 -5.55 14.09
CA ALA A 560 7.43 -5.71 14.64
C ALA A 560 6.33 -5.97 13.60
N LYS A 561 6.61 -5.69 12.31
CA LYS A 561 5.70 -5.89 11.16
C LYS A 561 4.36 -5.12 11.20
N LEU A 562 4.05 -4.42 12.29
CA LEU A 562 2.89 -3.54 12.44
C LEU A 562 3.20 -2.11 11.97
N ALA A 563 2.17 -1.28 11.81
CA ALA A 563 2.30 0.16 11.55
C ALA A 563 2.86 0.83 12.80
N GLU A 564 3.97 1.56 12.67
CA GLU A 564 4.73 2.07 13.81
C GLU A 564 3.99 3.16 14.59
N ASP A 565 3.18 3.97 13.89
CA ASP A 565 2.38 5.03 14.51
C ASP A 565 0.93 4.60 14.78
N GLY A 566 0.58 3.35 14.45
CA GLY A 566 -0.74 2.80 14.74
C GLY A 566 -0.97 2.61 16.24
N TYR A 567 -2.22 2.78 16.68
CA TYR A 567 -2.59 2.54 18.08
C TYR A 567 -2.45 1.05 18.45
N VAL A 568 -2.12 0.79 19.71
CA VAL A 568 -2.18 -0.57 20.26
C VAL A 568 -3.62 -1.11 20.20
N GLY A 569 -4.62 -0.28 20.53
CA GLY A 569 -6.03 -0.60 20.29
C GLY A 569 -6.67 -1.57 21.29
N GLY A 570 -6.06 -1.76 22.46
CA GLY A 570 -6.60 -2.60 23.52
C GLY A 570 -7.83 -2.00 24.21
N SER A 571 -8.18 -2.57 25.35
CA SER A 571 -9.27 -2.14 26.23
C SER A 571 -9.04 -0.79 26.92
N GLU A 572 -7.81 -0.27 26.87
CA GLU A 572 -7.39 1.01 27.44
C GLU A 572 -7.57 2.15 26.43
N GLU A 573 -7.54 3.41 26.91
CA GLU A 573 -7.65 4.55 25.99
C GLU A 573 -6.51 4.55 24.95
N ASN A 574 -6.87 4.84 23.69
CA ASN A 574 -5.96 4.90 22.55
C ASN A 574 -5.02 6.11 22.61
N THR A 575 -4.09 6.09 23.56
CA THR A 575 -3.07 7.12 23.78
C THR A 575 -1.67 6.65 23.40
N GLN A 576 -1.47 5.33 23.31
CA GLN A 576 -0.17 4.71 23.01
C GLN A 576 -0.14 4.11 21.60
N THR A 577 1.02 4.21 20.96
CA THR A 577 1.33 3.65 19.65
C THR A 577 2.30 2.48 19.77
N ILE A 578 2.40 1.64 18.72
CA ILE A 578 3.35 0.53 18.71
C ILE A 578 4.81 1.02 18.89
N ASN A 579 5.16 2.17 18.31
CA ASN A 579 6.51 2.71 18.41
C ASN A 579 6.88 3.20 19.83
N ASP A 580 5.92 3.45 20.71
CA ASP A 580 6.22 3.75 22.13
C ASP A 580 6.88 2.56 22.85
N PHE A 581 6.69 1.35 22.30
CA PHE A 581 7.28 0.10 22.81
C PHE A 581 8.46 -0.39 21.95
N TYR A 582 9.10 0.51 21.19
CA TYR A 582 10.14 0.22 20.20
C TYR A 582 11.13 -0.88 20.62
N GLN A 583 11.73 -0.77 21.82
CA GLN A 583 12.74 -1.71 22.28
C GLN A 583 12.20 -3.14 22.46
N ARG A 584 10.94 -3.27 22.90
CA ARG A 584 10.32 -4.57 23.19
C ARG A 584 9.83 -5.24 21.92
N VAL A 585 9.06 -4.52 21.10
CA VAL A 585 8.49 -5.07 19.86
C VAL A 585 9.55 -5.33 18.79
N ASN A 586 10.77 -4.84 18.98
CA ASN A 586 11.92 -5.15 18.13
C ASN A 586 12.96 -6.07 18.78
N ALA A 587 12.66 -6.62 19.96
CA ALA A 587 13.54 -7.58 20.62
C ALA A 587 13.38 -8.97 19.97
N LEU A 588 14.50 -9.63 19.70
CA LEU A 588 14.53 -10.96 19.10
C LEU A 588 15.05 -11.98 20.11
N SER A 589 14.29 -13.06 20.32
CA SER A 589 14.73 -14.22 21.09
C SER A 589 15.12 -15.37 20.15
N ALA A 590 15.86 -16.36 20.65
CA ALA A 590 16.22 -17.55 19.89
C ALA A 590 16.00 -18.84 20.67
N TYR A 591 15.81 -19.93 19.93
CA TYR A 591 15.52 -21.24 20.50
C TYR A 591 16.58 -22.27 20.09
N ASP A 592 16.97 -23.14 21.01
CA ASP A 592 17.99 -24.15 20.78
C ASP A 592 17.46 -25.37 20.01
N LYS A 593 18.33 -26.37 19.82
CA LYS A 593 18.02 -27.62 19.10
C LYS A 593 16.87 -28.45 19.70
N ASP A 594 16.52 -28.21 20.96
CA ASP A 594 15.45 -28.90 21.69
C ASP A 594 14.22 -27.99 21.85
N GLY A 595 14.25 -26.80 21.25
CA GLY A 595 13.18 -25.81 21.30
C GLY A 595 13.15 -24.99 22.58
N ASN A 596 14.19 -25.02 23.43
CA ASN A 596 14.26 -24.21 24.64
C ASN A 596 14.75 -22.79 24.34
N LEU A 597 14.24 -21.82 25.10
CA LEU A 597 14.67 -20.43 25.02
C LEU A 597 16.16 -20.29 25.37
N ILE A 598 16.95 -19.72 24.46
CA ILE A 598 18.38 -19.48 24.67
C ILE A 598 18.55 -18.29 25.64
N LYS A 599 19.45 -18.47 26.62
CA LYS A 599 19.85 -17.44 27.58
C LYS A 599 21.22 -16.88 27.21
N TYR A 600 21.39 -15.59 27.47
CA TYR A 600 22.61 -14.84 27.20
C TYR A 600 23.09 -14.17 28.49
N ILE A 601 24.39 -13.95 28.62
CA ILE A 601 25.00 -13.27 29.76
C ILE A 601 25.84 -12.10 29.24
N LYS A 602 25.53 -10.87 29.66
CA LYS A 602 26.33 -9.66 29.37
C LYS A 602 26.53 -8.91 30.67
N ASN A 603 27.79 -8.64 31.03
CA ASN A 603 28.17 -7.93 32.26
C ASN A 603 27.55 -8.54 33.54
N GLY A 604 27.43 -9.86 33.61
CA GLY A 604 26.85 -10.58 34.75
C GLY A 604 25.32 -10.62 34.80
N ASN A 605 24.62 -9.94 33.88
CA ASN A 605 23.16 -9.98 33.78
C ASN A 605 22.70 -11.01 32.75
N GLU A 606 21.75 -11.87 33.14
CA GLU A 606 21.06 -12.78 32.22
C GLU A 606 19.96 -12.05 31.45
N PHE A 607 19.89 -12.30 30.15
CA PHE A 607 18.79 -11.87 29.30
C PHE A 607 18.41 -13.00 28.33
N SER A 608 17.22 -12.94 27.76
CA SER A 608 16.71 -13.94 26.81
C SER A 608 16.23 -13.36 25.48
N ALA A 609 16.30 -12.05 25.32
CA ALA A 609 15.97 -11.34 24.09
C ALA A 609 17.01 -10.27 23.81
N ILE A 610 17.48 -10.19 22.56
CA ILE A 610 18.43 -9.19 22.11
C ILE A 610 17.64 -7.96 21.65
N THR A 611 17.78 -6.85 22.37
CA THR A 611 17.08 -5.60 22.04
C THR A 611 17.89 -4.75 21.05
N PRO A 612 17.24 -3.80 20.35
CA PRO A 612 17.95 -2.80 19.54
C PRO A 612 19.03 -2.05 20.34
N GLU A 613 18.76 -1.68 21.59
CA GLU A 613 19.75 -1.00 22.44
C GLU A 613 21.01 -1.85 22.67
N MET A 614 20.85 -3.15 22.97
CA MET A 614 22.01 -4.04 23.17
C MET A 614 22.87 -4.18 21.91
N ASN A 615 22.24 -4.14 20.74
CA ASN A 615 22.90 -4.16 19.44
C ASN A 615 23.57 -2.83 19.08
N ALA A 616 23.09 -1.70 19.60
CA ALA A 616 23.72 -0.39 19.39
C ALA A 616 25.09 -0.30 20.09
N ASP A 617 25.30 -1.05 21.17
CA ASP A 617 26.57 -1.13 21.89
C ASP A 617 27.63 -2.00 21.19
N VAL A 618 27.26 -2.78 20.17
CA VAL A 618 28.20 -3.70 19.52
C VAL A 618 29.22 -2.91 18.71
N THR A 619 30.49 -3.09 19.04
CA THR A 619 31.63 -2.49 18.33
C THR A 619 32.26 -3.48 17.35
N GLY A 620 32.74 -3.00 16.21
CA GLY A 620 33.49 -3.82 15.25
C GLY A 620 34.37 -2.94 14.34
N THR A 621 35.44 -3.53 13.80
CA THR A 621 36.36 -2.82 12.88
C THR A 621 35.98 -3.03 11.42
N THR A 622 35.37 -4.16 11.10
CA THR A 622 34.84 -4.47 9.76
C THR A 622 33.31 -4.47 9.73
N ASP A 623 32.72 -4.34 8.54
CA ASP A 623 31.26 -4.41 8.38
C ASP A 623 30.69 -5.76 8.82
N LEU A 624 31.42 -6.86 8.58
CA LEU A 624 31.02 -8.20 9.04
C LEU A 624 31.05 -8.34 10.57
N GLU A 625 32.02 -7.71 11.24
CA GLU A 625 32.06 -7.68 12.72
C GLU A 625 30.93 -6.85 13.29
N LYS A 626 30.63 -5.69 12.70
CA LYS A 626 29.53 -4.82 13.13
C LYS A 626 28.15 -5.47 12.88
N MET A 627 28.05 -6.41 11.94
CA MET A 627 26.84 -7.18 11.68
C MET A 627 26.53 -8.23 12.76
N ARG A 628 27.47 -8.54 13.66
CA ARG A 628 27.25 -9.47 14.78
C ARG A 628 26.29 -8.86 15.81
N SER A 629 25.27 -9.59 16.23
CA SER A 629 24.41 -9.16 17.34
C SER A 629 25.12 -9.29 18.69
N ALA A 630 24.54 -8.70 19.73
CA ALA A 630 25.05 -8.81 21.09
C ALA A 630 25.10 -10.25 21.64
N GLY A 631 24.37 -11.20 21.04
CA GLY A 631 24.34 -12.61 21.42
C GLY A 631 25.05 -13.55 20.44
N PHE A 632 25.83 -13.01 19.49
CA PHE A 632 26.37 -13.74 18.35
C PHE A 632 27.14 -15.02 18.72
N ASP A 633 28.05 -14.97 19.70
CA ASP A 633 28.89 -16.13 20.03
C ASP A 633 28.09 -17.31 20.59
N VAL A 634 27.09 -17.03 21.44
CA VAL A 634 26.18 -18.05 21.97
C VAL A 634 25.33 -18.64 20.83
N LEU A 635 24.81 -17.79 19.95
CA LEU A 635 24.01 -18.22 18.80
C LEU A 635 24.81 -19.08 17.82
N LYS A 636 26.07 -18.73 17.58
CA LYS A 636 27.00 -19.52 16.77
C LYS A 636 27.21 -20.93 17.32
N GLN A 637 27.39 -21.04 18.63
CA GLN A 637 27.49 -22.34 19.30
C GLN A 637 26.18 -23.13 19.15
N LYS A 638 25.04 -22.50 19.45
CA LYS A 638 23.72 -23.15 19.37
C LYS A 638 23.33 -23.58 17.96
N LEU A 639 23.72 -22.83 16.94
CA LEU A 639 23.55 -23.25 15.55
C LEU A 639 24.38 -24.50 15.23
N THR A 640 25.61 -24.58 15.73
CA THR A 640 26.46 -25.75 15.54
C THR A 640 25.84 -27.00 16.18
N GLU A 641 25.29 -26.86 17.38
CA GLU A 641 24.55 -27.94 18.07
C GLU A 641 23.31 -28.39 17.26
N LEU A 642 22.56 -27.43 16.69
CA LEU A 642 21.40 -27.72 15.84
C LEU A 642 21.79 -28.44 14.54
N ILE A 643 22.87 -28.02 13.87
CA ILE A 643 23.36 -28.66 12.65
C ILE A 643 23.87 -30.08 12.95
N ALA A 644 24.53 -30.30 14.08
CA ALA A 644 24.95 -31.64 14.49
C ALA A 644 23.75 -32.58 14.73
N LYS A 645 22.67 -32.07 15.35
CA LYS A 645 21.40 -32.81 15.46
C LYS A 645 20.82 -33.13 14.08
N PHE A 646 20.78 -32.15 13.18
CA PHE A 646 20.30 -32.33 11.81
C PHE A 646 21.06 -33.42 11.07
N ASP A 647 22.40 -33.41 11.12
CA ASP A 647 23.25 -34.42 10.45
C ASP A 647 23.01 -35.82 11.01
N THR A 648 22.78 -35.92 12.33
CA THR A 648 22.47 -37.19 13.01
C THR A 648 21.11 -37.74 12.58
N GLU A 649 20.10 -36.87 12.47
CA GLU A 649 18.73 -37.24 12.12
C GLU A 649 18.52 -37.42 10.61
N ASN A 650 19.39 -36.85 9.78
CA ASN A 650 19.32 -36.91 8.31
C ASN A 650 20.65 -37.34 7.70
N PRO A 651 21.10 -38.60 7.88
CA PRO A 651 22.44 -39.05 7.48
C PRO A 651 22.74 -38.88 5.98
N SER A 652 21.74 -38.95 5.11
CA SER A 652 21.90 -38.75 3.65
C SER A 652 22.15 -37.29 3.26
N LEU A 653 21.83 -36.34 4.14
CA LEU A 653 22.04 -34.91 3.96
C LEU A 653 23.18 -34.37 4.85
N ALA A 654 23.81 -35.24 5.64
CA ALA A 654 24.86 -34.87 6.56
C ALA A 654 26.05 -34.24 5.81
N GLY A 655 26.58 -33.15 6.36
CA GLY A 655 27.70 -32.41 5.77
C GLY A 655 27.36 -31.56 4.52
N GLN A 656 26.15 -31.66 3.96
CA GLN A 656 25.75 -30.82 2.83
C GLN A 656 25.58 -29.36 3.25
N ASP A 657 25.91 -28.42 2.37
CA ASP A 657 25.66 -26.99 2.60
C ASP A 657 24.15 -26.71 2.69
N PHE A 658 23.76 -25.71 3.49
CA PHE A 658 22.39 -25.18 3.51
C PHE A 658 22.34 -23.99 2.55
N THR A 659 21.71 -24.18 1.39
CA THR A 659 21.72 -23.17 0.32
C THR A 659 20.34 -22.53 0.13
N ILE A 660 20.32 -21.21 -0.04
CA ILE A 660 19.15 -20.45 -0.45
C ILE A 660 19.57 -19.26 -1.32
N GLU A 661 18.82 -19.04 -2.39
CA GLU A 661 18.93 -17.89 -3.29
C GLU A 661 17.66 -17.02 -3.19
N THR A 662 17.86 -15.72 -3.13
CA THR A 662 16.78 -14.73 -2.98
C THR A 662 16.95 -13.59 -3.97
N TYR A 663 15.86 -12.90 -4.26
CA TYR A 663 15.83 -11.73 -5.14
C TYR A 663 15.23 -10.53 -4.42
N PHE A 664 15.51 -9.34 -4.95
CA PHE A 664 14.82 -8.12 -4.55
C PHE A 664 13.55 -7.98 -5.39
N PRO A 665 12.40 -7.54 -4.82
CA PRO A 665 11.13 -7.52 -5.52
C PRO A 665 11.09 -6.51 -6.65
N TRP A 666 12.01 -5.55 -6.68
CA TRP A 666 12.01 -4.47 -7.66
C TRP A 666 13.31 -4.51 -8.48
N GLN A 667 13.26 -3.95 -9.68
CA GLN A 667 14.41 -3.95 -10.59
C GLN A 667 15.42 -2.84 -10.27
N ASN A 668 15.02 -1.86 -9.44
CA ASN A 668 15.75 -0.62 -9.17
C ASN A 668 16.36 -0.56 -7.76
N LEU A 669 17.07 -1.62 -7.35
CA LEU A 669 17.74 -1.66 -6.05
C LEU A 669 18.87 -0.60 -5.96
N ASP A 670 18.90 0.14 -4.86
CA ASP A 670 19.98 1.09 -4.57
C ASP A 670 21.30 0.39 -4.20
N ALA A 671 22.44 0.94 -4.62
CA ALA A 671 23.76 0.34 -4.39
C ALA A 671 24.10 0.10 -2.91
N LYS A 672 23.67 1.00 -2.01
CA LYS A 672 23.90 0.82 -0.55
C LYS A 672 23.09 -0.35 -0.01
N TYR A 673 21.87 -0.51 -0.50
CA TYR A 673 21.02 -1.62 -0.11
C TYR A 673 21.55 -2.95 -0.69
N LYS A 674 22.03 -2.95 -1.94
CA LYS A 674 22.75 -4.11 -2.48
C LYS A 674 23.94 -4.49 -1.59
N ASN A 675 24.77 -3.53 -1.20
CA ASN A 675 25.90 -3.78 -0.30
C ASN A 675 25.46 -4.37 1.05
N ALA A 676 24.37 -3.87 1.64
CA ALA A 676 23.83 -4.41 2.89
C ALA A 676 23.39 -5.88 2.74
N LEU A 677 22.71 -6.21 1.63
CA LEU A 677 22.27 -7.59 1.34
C LEU A 677 23.45 -8.54 1.06
N ASP A 678 24.45 -8.11 0.29
CA ASP A 678 25.66 -8.90 0.02
C ASP A 678 26.48 -9.15 1.31
N THR A 679 26.56 -8.12 2.17
CA THR A 679 27.22 -8.22 3.48
C THR A 679 26.48 -9.20 4.39
N LEU A 680 25.14 -9.13 4.42
CA LEU A 680 24.31 -10.06 5.19
C LEU A 680 24.46 -11.51 4.70
N ALA A 681 24.43 -11.73 3.38
CA ALA A 681 24.62 -13.05 2.78
C ALA A 681 25.98 -13.66 3.15
N THR A 682 27.04 -12.83 3.13
CA THR A 682 28.39 -13.23 3.54
C THR A 682 28.48 -13.48 5.05
N PHE A 683 27.83 -12.63 5.86
CA PHE A 683 27.83 -12.71 7.32
C PHE A 683 27.33 -14.07 7.84
N TYR A 684 26.30 -14.66 7.22
CA TYR A 684 25.79 -15.97 7.66
C TYR A 684 26.85 -17.07 7.69
N SER A 685 27.87 -17.01 6.81
CA SER A 685 28.99 -17.96 6.85
C SER A 685 29.85 -17.86 8.12
N GLN A 686 29.82 -16.73 8.84
CA GLN A 686 30.51 -16.58 10.13
C GLN A 686 29.80 -17.33 11.27
N LEU A 687 28.49 -17.55 11.17
CA LEU A 687 27.74 -18.41 12.09
C LEU A 687 28.08 -19.88 11.85
N ASN A 688 28.02 -20.33 10.60
CA ASN A 688 28.50 -21.64 10.22
C ASN A 688 28.93 -21.66 8.75
N PRO A 689 30.09 -22.26 8.40
CA PRO A 689 30.60 -22.25 7.03
C PRO A 689 29.70 -22.97 6.02
N ARG A 690 28.77 -23.84 6.47
CA ARG A 690 27.79 -24.53 5.61
C ARG A 690 26.61 -23.64 5.20
N LEU A 691 26.44 -22.45 5.77
CA LEU A 691 25.40 -21.52 5.34
C LEU A 691 25.85 -20.80 4.06
N LYS A 692 25.23 -21.15 2.92
CA LYS A 692 25.51 -20.57 1.61
C LYS A 692 24.31 -19.77 1.12
N PHE A 693 24.17 -18.58 1.69
CA PHE A 693 23.06 -17.68 1.36
C PHE A 693 23.50 -16.79 0.21
N LYS A 694 22.62 -16.60 -0.76
CA LYS A 694 22.89 -15.81 -1.94
C LYS A 694 21.77 -14.81 -2.18
N TYR A 695 22.16 -13.59 -2.45
CA TYR A 695 21.31 -12.57 -3.03
C TYR A 695 21.65 -12.42 -4.51
N THR A 696 20.65 -12.50 -5.38
CA THR A 696 20.81 -12.31 -6.82
C THR A 696 20.06 -11.04 -7.26
N PRO A 697 20.76 -10.02 -7.79
CA PRO A 697 20.10 -8.87 -8.36
C PRO A 697 19.33 -9.26 -9.64
N TYR A 698 18.26 -8.53 -9.94
CA TYR A 698 17.55 -8.71 -11.20
C TYR A 698 18.47 -8.40 -12.39
N THR A 699 18.45 -9.31 -13.36
CA THR A 699 19.00 -9.13 -14.71
C THR A 699 18.00 -9.70 -15.71
N GLN A 700 18.05 -9.24 -16.96
CA GLN A 700 17.08 -9.64 -17.97
C GLN A 700 17.11 -11.16 -18.26
N ASP A 701 18.30 -11.78 -18.23
CA ASP A 701 18.46 -13.23 -18.39
C ASP A 701 17.87 -14.06 -17.23
N LYS A 702 17.53 -13.40 -16.10
CA LYS A 702 16.93 -14.00 -14.91
C LYS A 702 15.46 -13.70 -14.74
N GLU A 703 14.81 -13.10 -15.75
CA GLU A 703 13.43 -12.65 -15.65
C GLU A 703 12.45 -13.74 -15.20
N THR A 704 12.54 -14.95 -15.77
CA THR A 704 11.66 -16.07 -15.40
C THR A 704 11.85 -16.49 -13.93
N GLN A 705 13.10 -16.62 -13.48
CA GLN A 705 13.41 -16.99 -12.08
C GLN A 705 12.93 -15.90 -11.11
N TRP A 706 13.15 -14.63 -11.44
CA TRP A 706 12.69 -13.49 -10.67
C TRP A 706 11.16 -13.41 -10.59
N LYS A 707 10.45 -13.62 -11.71
CA LYS A 707 8.98 -13.68 -11.74
C LYS A 707 8.45 -14.82 -10.87
N ASN A 708 9.06 -15.99 -10.95
CA ASN A 708 8.68 -17.14 -10.13
C ASN A 708 8.95 -16.90 -8.64
N PHE A 709 10.09 -16.30 -8.27
CA PHE A 709 10.33 -15.85 -6.90
C PHE A 709 9.23 -14.91 -6.43
N ARG A 710 8.91 -13.89 -7.23
CA ARG A 710 8.00 -12.82 -6.85
C ARG A 710 6.54 -13.27 -6.73
N TYR A 711 6.07 -14.13 -7.64
CA TYR A 711 4.65 -14.49 -7.74
C TYR A 711 4.33 -15.91 -7.30
N ASN A 712 5.29 -16.83 -7.41
CA ASN A 712 5.12 -18.26 -7.13
C ASN A 712 5.86 -18.73 -5.87
N GLY A 713 6.48 -17.81 -5.13
CA GLY A 713 7.07 -18.07 -3.81
C GLY A 713 8.12 -19.17 -3.79
N THR A 714 8.93 -19.27 -4.85
CA THR A 714 9.88 -20.37 -5.04
C THR A 714 11.01 -20.48 -4.02
N ALA A 715 11.25 -19.42 -3.24
CA ALA A 715 12.16 -19.42 -2.08
C ALA A 715 11.44 -19.79 -0.76
N GLY A 716 10.17 -20.18 -0.81
CA GLY A 716 9.31 -20.29 0.38
C GLY A 716 8.93 -18.92 0.97
N ILE A 717 8.95 -17.88 0.14
CA ILE A 717 8.71 -16.49 0.52
C ILE A 717 7.63 -15.92 -0.41
N ASP A 718 6.54 -15.39 0.14
CA ASP A 718 5.43 -14.82 -0.65
C ASP A 718 5.36 -13.30 -0.54
N PHE A 719 5.02 -12.65 -1.65
CA PHE A 719 4.77 -11.21 -1.72
C PHE A 719 3.35 -10.88 -1.22
N THR A 720 3.22 -10.24 -0.07
CA THR A 720 1.98 -9.77 0.54
C THR A 720 2.20 -8.46 1.30
N GLY A 721 1.42 -7.43 0.98
CA GLY A 721 1.32 -6.21 1.79
C GLY A 721 -0.08 -6.08 2.40
N TRP A 722 -0.21 -5.28 3.45
CA TRP A 722 -1.50 -5.01 4.09
C TRP A 722 -1.64 -3.55 4.49
N GLY A 723 -2.81 -2.98 4.20
CA GLY A 723 -3.24 -1.67 4.68
C GLY A 723 -4.35 -1.86 5.70
N TYR A 724 -4.29 -1.14 6.82
CA TYR A 724 -5.19 -1.31 7.94
C TYR A 724 -6.61 -0.86 7.61
N ASP A 725 -7.59 -1.65 8.03
CA ASP A 725 -9.02 -1.38 7.92
C ASP A 725 -9.47 -0.31 8.90
N TYR A 726 -8.77 -0.19 10.03
CA TYR A 726 -8.95 0.83 11.05
C TYR A 726 -7.64 0.99 11.84
N ASN A 727 -7.42 2.15 12.46
CA ASN A 727 -6.19 2.43 13.20
C ASN A 727 -6.15 1.63 14.53
N SER A 728 -5.64 0.39 14.46
CA SER A 728 -5.42 -0.53 15.58
C SER A 728 -4.50 -1.66 15.16
N SER A 729 -3.73 -2.23 16.09
CA SER A 729 -2.93 -3.44 15.86
C SER A 729 -3.77 -4.63 15.38
N ALA A 730 -5.07 -4.66 15.70
CA ALA A 730 -5.99 -5.71 15.27
C ALA A 730 -6.01 -5.89 13.74
N SER A 731 -6.05 -4.80 12.97
CA SER A 731 -6.01 -4.91 11.51
C SER A 731 -4.61 -5.33 11.02
N GLY A 732 -3.54 -4.97 11.73
CA GLY A 732 -2.20 -5.49 11.41
C GLY A 732 -2.08 -7.00 11.62
N PHE A 733 -2.68 -7.54 12.68
CA PHE A 733 -2.70 -8.97 12.92
C PHE A 733 -3.61 -9.74 11.95
N ASP A 734 -4.71 -9.12 11.52
CA ASP A 734 -5.55 -9.65 10.44
C ASP A 734 -4.74 -9.79 9.13
N GLY A 735 -4.02 -8.73 8.75
CA GLY A 735 -3.13 -8.76 7.61
C GLY A 735 -2.06 -9.86 7.70
N LEU A 736 -1.49 -10.08 8.89
CA LEU A 736 -0.55 -11.19 9.12
C LEU A 736 -1.25 -12.54 8.95
N THR A 737 -2.50 -12.66 9.40
CA THR A 737 -3.29 -13.88 9.25
C THR A 737 -3.45 -14.31 7.81
N SER A 738 -3.74 -13.35 6.94
CA SER A 738 -3.83 -13.54 5.50
C SER A 738 -2.46 -13.70 4.82
N GLY A 739 -1.42 -13.01 5.33
CA GLY A 739 -0.12 -12.90 4.66
C GLY A 739 0.93 -13.96 5.01
N VAL A 740 0.80 -14.64 6.16
CA VAL A 740 1.80 -15.64 6.63
C VAL A 740 1.20 -17.01 6.97
N GLN A 741 -0.04 -17.27 6.55
CA GLN A 741 -0.78 -18.49 6.94
C GLN A 741 -0.86 -18.66 8.46
N LEU A 742 -1.09 -17.56 9.19
CA LEU A 742 -1.14 -17.59 10.65
C LEU A 742 -2.33 -18.44 11.13
N LEU A 743 -3.45 -18.45 10.41
CA LEU A 743 -4.61 -19.26 10.80
C LEU A 743 -4.27 -20.75 10.85
N GLN A 744 -3.68 -21.29 9.78
CA GLN A 744 -3.23 -22.68 9.72
C GLN A 744 -2.19 -22.98 10.80
N THR A 745 -1.29 -22.02 11.06
CA THR A 745 -0.30 -22.11 12.14
C THR A 745 -0.96 -22.20 13.52
N LEU A 746 -1.95 -21.36 13.81
CA LEU A 746 -2.68 -21.35 15.08
C LEU A 746 -3.49 -22.65 15.27
N VAL A 747 -4.08 -23.17 14.20
CA VAL A 747 -4.74 -24.50 14.23
C VAL A 747 -3.74 -25.60 14.57
N SER A 748 -2.55 -25.59 13.95
CA SER A 748 -1.49 -26.55 14.28
C SER A 748 -1.02 -26.45 15.73
N ILE A 749 -0.84 -25.23 16.26
CA ILE A 749 -0.47 -24.99 17.66
C ILE A 749 -1.54 -25.57 18.60
N LYS A 750 -2.81 -25.32 18.31
CA LYS A 750 -3.93 -25.83 19.13
C LYS A 750 -4.01 -27.35 19.13
N ASN A 751 -3.76 -27.99 17.99
CA ASN A 751 -3.86 -29.43 17.82
C ASN A 751 -2.69 -30.20 18.46
N ALA A 752 -1.48 -29.65 18.44
CA ALA A 752 -0.27 -30.38 18.83
C ALA A 752 -0.02 -30.47 20.35
N ASN A 753 -0.57 -29.54 21.15
CA ASN A 753 -0.41 -29.46 22.61
C ASN A 753 1.03 -29.74 23.10
N ASN A 754 1.98 -28.88 22.76
CA ASN A 754 3.40 -29.05 23.04
C ASN A 754 3.86 -28.18 24.22
N ALA A 755 4.21 -28.81 25.35
CA ALA A 755 4.55 -28.10 26.59
C ALA A 755 5.75 -27.13 26.47
N THR A 756 6.77 -27.49 25.69
CA THR A 756 7.94 -26.63 25.47
C THR A 756 7.56 -25.39 24.67
N PHE A 757 6.80 -25.57 23.58
CA PHE A 757 6.28 -24.47 22.78
C PHE A 757 5.36 -23.57 23.60
N ASP A 758 4.39 -24.15 24.31
CA ASP A 758 3.39 -23.42 25.09
C ASP A 758 4.05 -22.58 26.21
N LYS A 759 5.15 -23.06 26.80
CA LYS A 759 5.95 -22.31 27.78
C LYS A 759 6.67 -21.11 27.14
N ASN A 760 7.17 -21.27 25.92
CA ASN A 760 8.00 -20.27 25.24
C ASN A 760 7.19 -19.23 24.46
N PHE A 761 5.99 -19.60 24.00
CA PHE A 761 5.07 -18.75 23.26
C PHE A 761 3.67 -18.73 23.89
N PRO A 762 3.55 -18.30 25.16
CA PRO A 762 2.28 -18.33 25.88
C PRO A 762 1.21 -17.44 25.22
N MET A 763 1.57 -16.31 24.60
CA MET A 763 0.59 -15.44 23.94
C MET A 763 0.09 -16.04 22.62
N LEU A 764 0.95 -16.69 21.83
CA LEU A 764 0.50 -17.43 20.63
C LEU A 764 -0.38 -18.63 21.00
N LYS A 765 -0.07 -19.34 22.10
CA LYS A 765 -0.92 -20.40 22.63
C LYS A 765 -2.30 -19.85 23.05
N LYS A 766 -2.33 -18.78 23.83
CA LYS A 766 -3.58 -18.08 24.22
C LYS A 766 -4.40 -17.67 22.99
N LEU A 767 -3.74 -17.13 21.96
CA LEU A 767 -4.39 -16.74 20.70
C LEU A 767 -4.97 -17.95 19.94
N ALA A 768 -4.24 -19.05 19.88
CA ALA A 768 -4.69 -20.29 19.24
C ALA A 768 -5.92 -20.91 19.95
N GLU A 769 -6.05 -20.73 21.27
CA GLU A 769 -7.24 -21.14 22.02
C GLU A 769 -8.41 -20.16 21.83
N ALA A 770 -8.12 -18.87 21.80
CA ALA A 770 -9.12 -17.82 21.62
C ALA A 770 -9.84 -17.94 20.28
N ILE A 771 -9.13 -18.27 19.19
CA ILE A 771 -9.76 -18.38 17.87
C ILE A 771 -10.70 -19.59 17.76
N PHE A 772 -10.40 -20.71 18.41
CA PHE A 772 -11.31 -21.86 18.50
C PHE A 772 -12.54 -21.56 19.37
N THR A 773 -12.33 -20.83 20.47
CA THR A 773 -13.44 -20.35 21.31
C THR A 773 -14.37 -19.44 20.51
N TYR A 774 -13.78 -18.53 19.71
CA TYR A 774 -14.52 -17.63 18.84
C TYR A 774 -15.27 -18.39 17.73
N GLN A 775 -14.64 -19.37 17.08
CA GLN A 775 -15.28 -20.22 16.07
C GLN A 775 -16.43 -21.04 16.65
N THR A 776 -16.35 -21.49 17.91
CA THR A 776 -17.45 -22.21 18.57
C THR A 776 -18.66 -21.29 18.79
N ALA A 777 -18.41 -20.03 19.17
CA ALA A 777 -19.46 -19.02 19.32
C ALA A 777 -19.98 -18.47 17.98
N HIS A 778 -19.17 -18.54 16.92
CA HIS A 778 -19.47 -18.09 15.57
C HIS A 778 -19.14 -19.19 14.55
N PRO A 779 -20.01 -20.23 14.45
CA PRO A 779 -19.74 -21.38 13.60
C PRO A 779 -19.45 -20.98 12.15
N VAL A 780 -18.43 -21.61 11.57
CA VAL A 780 -18.05 -21.42 10.17
C VAL A 780 -18.56 -22.58 9.33
N ASN A 781 -19.19 -22.28 8.20
CA ASN A 781 -19.48 -23.25 7.15
C ASN A 781 -18.28 -23.25 6.19
N SER A 782 -17.46 -24.30 6.27
CA SER A 782 -16.21 -24.38 5.51
C SER A 782 -16.10 -25.73 4.80
N PRO A 783 -15.55 -25.78 3.57
CA PRO A 783 -15.29 -27.03 2.87
C PRO A 783 -14.23 -27.91 3.56
N VAL A 784 -13.44 -27.32 4.47
CA VAL A 784 -12.47 -28.01 5.32
C VAL A 784 -12.87 -27.77 6.78
N PRO A 785 -13.00 -28.80 7.63
CA PRO A 785 -13.29 -28.58 9.05
C PRO A 785 -12.29 -27.62 9.68
N PHE A 786 -12.75 -26.69 10.53
CA PHE A 786 -11.89 -25.65 11.11
C PHE A 786 -10.66 -26.22 11.84
N ALA A 787 -10.85 -27.33 12.55
CA ALA A 787 -9.78 -28.04 13.26
C ALA A 787 -8.76 -28.74 12.33
N ASP A 788 -9.06 -28.86 11.04
CA ASP A 788 -8.24 -29.51 10.01
C ASP A 788 -7.67 -28.50 9.00
N LEU A 789 -7.79 -27.19 9.23
CA LEU A 789 -7.22 -26.16 8.34
C LEU A 789 -5.69 -26.26 8.22
N ASP A 790 -5.01 -26.82 9.22
CA ASP A 790 -3.58 -27.14 9.19
C ASP A 790 -3.23 -28.32 8.25
N LYS A 791 -4.24 -29.04 7.75
CA LYS A 791 -4.13 -30.21 6.85
C LYS A 791 -4.51 -29.90 5.41
N ILE A 792 -4.73 -28.63 5.04
CA ILE A 792 -4.91 -28.24 3.64
C ILE A 792 -3.62 -28.55 2.85
N SER A 793 -3.76 -29.03 1.62
CA SER A 793 -2.62 -29.30 0.74
C SER A 793 -1.72 -28.06 0.59
N ASN A 794 -0.42 -28.27 0.40
CA ASN A 794 0.51 -27.18 0.11
C ASN A 794 0.15 -26.37 -1.15
N ALA A 795 -0.46 -27.03 -2.13
CA ALA A 795 -0.90 -26.42 -3.38
C ALA A 795 -1.99 -25.36 -3.15
N ASP A 796 -2.84 -25.59 -2.14
CA ASP A 796 -4.06 -24.81 -1.92
C ASP A 796 -4.01 -23.94 -0.65
N SER A 797 -3.15 -24.25 0.33
CA SER A 797 -3.13 -23.58 1.64
C SER A 797 -3.00 -22.06 1.56
N TYR A 798 -2.08 -21.57 0.71
CA TYR A 798 -1.89 -20.13 0.53
C TYR A 798 -3.08 -19.47 -0.17
N ARG A 799 -3.85 -20.21 -0.98
CA ARG A 799 -5.01 -19.70 -1.71
C ARG A 799 -6.28 -19.71 -0.87
N PHE A 800 -6.34 -20.58 0.13
CA PHE A 800 -7.50 -20.77 0.98
C PHE A 800 -8.07 -19.45 1.51
N LEU A 801 -7.26 -18.70 2.27
CA LEU A 801 -7.67 -17.37 2.77
C LEU A 801 -7.47 -16.28 1.72
N ARG A 802 -6.26 -16.21 1.14
CA ARG A 802 -5.82 -15.06 0.34
C ARG A 802 -6.61 -14.85 -0.95
N TYR A 803 -7.05 -15.94 -1.58
CA TYR A 803 -7.76 -15.91 -2.86
C TYR A 803 -9.19 -16.45 -2.74
N GLY A 804 -9.73 -16.55 -1.51
CA GLY A 804 -11.10 -16.98 -1.28
C GLY A 804 -11.38 -18.43 -1.61
N PHE A 805 -10.37 -19.32 -1.63
CA PHE A 805 -10.59 -20.72 -2.02
C PHE A 805 -11.48 -21.49 -1.04
N TYR A 806 -11.77 -20.95 0.15
CA TYR A 806 -12.83 -21.47 1.02
C TYR A 806 -14.23 -21.51 0.36
N GLU A 807 -14.42 -20.83 -0.78
CA GLU A 807 -15.64 -20.91 -1.60
C GLU A 807 -15.73 -22.16 -2.50
N TYR A 808 -14.70 -23.02 -2.51
CA TYR A 808 -14.66 -24.22 -3.36
C TYR A 808 -14.65 -25.52 -2.54
N THR A 809 -15.02 -26.62 -3.18
CA THR A 809 -15.10 -27.93 -2.55
C THR A 809 -13.71 -28.54 -2.39
N PHE A 810 -13.46 -29.11 -1.21
CA PHE A 810 -12.25 -29.86 -0.89
C PHE A 810 -12.60 -31.29 -0.48
N GLU A 811 -11.74 -32.24 -0.82
CA GLU A 811 -11.81 -33.60 -0.25
C GLU A 811 -10.50 -34.01 0.37
N LYS A 812 -10.60 -34.84 1.40
CA LYS A 812 -9.44 -35.44 2.05
C LYS A 812 -8.89 -36.57 1.20
N ASN A 813 -7.67 -36.41 0.72
CA ASN A 813 -6.91 -37.47 0.09
C ASN A 813 -6.59 -38.55 1.14
N THR A 814 -7.03 -39.79 0.90
CA THR A 814 -6.89 -40.90 1.85
C THR A 814 -5.44 -41.37 2.02
N THR A 815 -4.56 -41.07 1.06
CA THR A 815 -3.14 -41.45 1.09
C THR A 815 -2.31 -40.44 1.88
N THR A 816 -2.51 -39.15 1.60
CA THR A 816 -1.72 -38.07 2.24
C THR A 816 -2.37 -37.54 3.52
N GLY A 817 -3.67 -37.80 3.72
CA GLY A 817 -4.46 -37.26 4.83
C GLY A 817 -4.76 -35.77 4.70
N ARG A 818 -4.46 -35.15 3.55
CA ARG A 818 -4.62 -33.71 3.31
C ARG A 818 -5.86 -33.38 2.49
N TYR A 819 -6.38 -32.17 2.67
CA TYR A 819 -7.51 -31.66 1.89
C TYR A 819 -7.01 -31.03 0.58
N GLU A 820 -7.55 -31.49 -0.55
CA GLU A 820 -7.21 -31.03 -1.91
C GLU A 820 -8.47 -30.47 -2.59
N MET A 821 -8.32 -29.36 -3.30
CA MET A 821 -9.44 -28.73 -4.02
C MET A 821 -9.91 -29.60 -5.18
N LYS A 822 -11.23 -29.64 -5.41
CA LYS A 822 -11.84 -30.36 -6.53
C LYS A 822 -12.07 -29.49 -7.75
N TYR A 823 -11.92 -30.12 -8.91
CA TYR A 823 -12.14 -29.54 -10.22
C TYR A 823 -13.18 -30.38 -10.98
N ASP A 824 -13.98 -29.71 -11.80
CA ASP A 824 -14.88 -30.35 -12.76
C ASP A 824 -14.11 -30.92 -13.97
N ALA A 825 -14.84 -31.48 -14.93
CA ALA A 825 -14.26 -32.08 -16.14
C ALA A 825 -13.54 -31.07 -17.05
N ASP A 826 -13.90 -29.78 -16.95
CA ASP A 826 -13.31 -28.69 -17.71
C ASP A 826 -12.13 -28.03 -16.97
N GLY A 827 -11.81 -28.53 -15.78
CA GLY A 827 -10.72 -28.03 -14.94
C GLY A 827 -11.08 -26.78 -14.13
N ASN A 828 -12.36 -26.44 -13.97
CA ASN A 828 -12.78 -25.33 -13.10
C ASN A 828 -12.99 -25.82 -11.66
N PRO A 829 -12.63 -25.02 -10.63
CA PRO A 829 -12.91 -25.35 -9.25
C PRO A 829 -14.42 -25.52 -8.98
N ILE A 830 -14.79 -26.59 -8.26
CA ILE A 830 -16.20 -26.88 -7.94
C ILE A 830 -16.65 -25.99 -6.77
N PRO A 831 -17.70 -25.15 -6.90
CA PRO A 831 -18.18 -24.30 -5.81
C PRO A 831 -18.66 -25.06 -4.58
N PHE A 832 -18.41 -24.52 -3.39
CA PHE A 832 -18.97 -24.96 -2.10
C PHE A 832 -20.08 -23.99 -1.68
N ALA A 833 -21.29 -24.52 -1.49
CA ALA A 833 -22.46 -23.69 -1.24
C ALA A 833 -22.42 -23.03 0.15
N ASN A 834 -22.77 -21.74 0.20
CA ASN A 834 -22.91 -20.96 1.43
C ASN A 834 -21.66 -20.92 2.32
N ALA A 835 -20.47 -20.93 1.73
CA ALA A 835 -19.21 -20.81 2.46
C ALA A 835 -19.21 -19.57 3.37
N THR A 836 -18.71 -19.70 4.60
CA THR A 836 -18.42 -18.54 5.44
C THR A 836 -17.26 -17.75 4.82
N ASP A 837 -17.43 -16.43 4.73
CA ASP A 837 -16.37 -15.51 4.35
C ASP A 837 -15.32 -15.48 5.46
N PHE A 838 -14.18 -16.16 5.23
CA PHE A 838 -13.11 -16.21 6.23
C PHE A 838 -12.43 -14.85 6.42
N SER A 839 -12.45 -13.96 5.42
CA SER A 839 -11.90 -12.61 5.57
C SER A 839 -12.74 -11.84 6.60
N GLU A 840 -14.07 -11.85 6.43
CA GLU A 840 -15.00 -11.27 7.43
C GLU A 840 -14.82 -11.91 8.82
N PHE A 841 -14.78 -13.25 8.89
CA PHE A 841 -14.63 -13.97 10.16
C PHE A 841 -13.36 -13.58 10.93
N ILE A 842 -12.20 -13.53 10.25
CA ILE A 842 -10.91 -13.23 10.88
C ILE A 842 -10.82 -11.75 11.26
N SER A 843 -11.27 -10.82 10.41
CA SER A 843 -11.27 -9.38 10.76
C SER A 843 -12.12 -9.10 12.00
N LEU A 844 -13.30 -9.73 12.10
CA LEU A 844 -14.18 -9.62 13.27
C LEU A 844 -13.54 -10.24 14.51
N PHE A 845 -12.92 -11.43 14.38
CA PHE A 845 -12.17 -12.06 15.47
C PHE A 845 -11.09 -11.14 16.03
N TRP A 846 -10.23 -10.58 15.18
CA TRP A 846 -9.14 -9.71 15.64
C TRP A 846 -9.63 -8.44 16.31
N ARG A 847 -10.65 -7.79 15.74
CA ARG A 847 -11.29 -6.61 16.35
C ARG A 847 -11.81 -6.93 17.75
N ASP A 848 -12.53 -8.03 17.89
CA ASP A 848 -13.20 -8.43 19.13
C ASP A 848 -12.20 -8.97 20.16
N TYR A 849 -11.15 -9.64 19.73
CA TYR A 849 -10.07 -10.13 20.59
C TYR A 849 -9.27 -8.96 21.15
N ILE A 850 -8.69 -8.13 20.28
CA ILE A 850 -7.79 -7.04 20.69
C ILE A 850 -8.50 -6.01 21.57
N SER A 851 -9.74 -5.63 21.25
CA SER A 851 -10.50 -4.66 22.07
C SER A 851 -10.80 -5.12 23.50
N LYS A 852 -10.65 -6.41 23.82
CA LYS A 852 -10.81 -6.97 25.16
C LYS A 852 -9.49 -7.19 25.90
N GLU A 853 -8.37 -7.15 25.19
CA GLU A 853 -7.04 -7.37 25.75
C GLU A 853 -6.46 -6.07 26.33
N LYS A 854 -5.52 -6.18 27.25
CA LYS A 854 -4.76 -5.02 27.75
C LYS A 854 -3.66 -4.66 26.76
N ASN A 855 -3.25 -3.39 26.67
CA ASN A 855 -2.16 -3.00 25.77
C ASN A 855 -0.89 -3.81 26.05
N GLU A 856 -0.59 -4.08 27.33
CA GLU A 856 0.57 -4.87 27.72
C GLU A 856 0.57 -6.30 27.15
N ASP A 857 -0.57 -6.98 27.11
CA ASP A 857 -0.66 -8.35 26.57
C ASP A 857 -0.60 -8.34 25.04
N ILE A 858 -1.12 -7.30 24.40
CA ILE A 858 -0.97 -7.07 22.96
C ILE A 858 0.51 -6.88 22.61
N ILE A 859 1.25 -6.07 23.37
CA ILE A 859 2.70 -5.85 23.14
C ILE A 859 3.51 -7.13 23.37
N LYS A 860 3.15 -7.98 24.34
CA LYS A 860 3.77 -9.32 24.49
C LYS A 860 3.50 -10.19 23.27
N LEU A 861 2.27 -10.23 22.77
CA LEU A 861 1.91 -10.96 21.55
C LEU A 861 2.71 -10.43 20.34
N THR A 862 2.81 -9.11 20.17
CA THR A 862 3.64 -8.50 19.11
C THR A 862 5.11 -8.91 19.25
N THR A 863 5.65 -8.94 20.47
CA THR A 863 7.04 -9.35 20.74
C THR A 863 7.26 -10.83 20.38
N GLU A 864 6.35 -11.71 20.79
CA GLU A 864 6.39 -13.14 20.41
C GLU A 864 6.32 -13.31 18.89
N LEU A 865 5.40 -12.61 18.21
CA LEU A 865 5.27 -12.66 16.75
C LEU A 865 6.51 -12.11 16.04
N SER A 866 7.17 -11.09 16.58
CA SER A 866 8.40 -10.53 15.99
C SER A 866 9.56 -11.51 16.02
N THR A 867 9.62 -12.36 17.05
CA THR A 867 10.57 -13.48 17.13
C THR A 867 10.10 -14.67 16.29
N TYR A 868 8.81 -14.97 16.32
CA TYR A 868 8.24 -16.15 15.68
C TYR A 868 8.22 -16.03 14.15
N LEU A 869 8.01 -14.84 13.60
CA LEU A 869 8.00 -14.59 12.17
C LEU A 869 9.39 -14.17 11.71
N ASN A 870 9.83 -14.72 10.58
CA ASN A 870 11.16 -14.43 10.02
C ASN A 870 11.35 -12.94 9.73
N VAL A 871 12.52 -12.39 10.03
CA VAL A 871 12.90 -11.03 9.60
C VAL A 871 13.23 -11.05 8.11
N ASP A 872 12.59 -10.18 7.33
CA ASP A 872 12.73 -10.18 5.87
C ASP A 872 13.62 -9.04 5.36
N PRO A 873 14.92 -9.28 5.12
CA PRO A 873 15.83 -8.23 4.69
C PRO A 873 15.58 -7.75 3.26
N TYR A 874 14.73 -8.42 2.48
CA TYR A 874 14.58 -8.22 1.04
C TYR A 874 13.51 -7.18 0.68
N ASN A 875 12.91 -6.50 1.68
CA ASN A 875 11.95 -5.43 1.45
C ASN A 875 12.39 -4.09 2.08
N ASN A 876 11.93 -2.98 1.49
CA ASN A 876 12.30 -1.64 1.94
C ASN A 876 11.65 -1.19 3.26
N ARG A 877 10.77 -1.99 3.86
CA ARG A 877 9.94 -1.70 5.05
C ARG A 877 10.47 -2.27 6.37
N ILE A 878 11.60 -2.97 6.40
CA ILE A 878 12.21 -3.44 7.67
C ILE A 878 12.91 -2.35 8.48
N GLY A 879 12.77 -1.09 8.08
CA GLY A 879 13.27 0.04 8.85
C GLY A 879 12.32 1.22 8.79
N VAL A 880 12.20 1.89 9.91
CA VAL A 880 11.43 3.13 10.08
C VAL A 880 12.38 4.29 10.31
N LEU A 881 11.94 5.52 10.06
CA LEU A 881 12.79 6.70 10.21
C LEU A 881 13.27 6.89 11.66
N ASN A 882 14.53 7.28 11.83
CA ASN A 882 15.05 7.69 13.14
C ASN A 882 14.41 8.98 13.64
N GLU A 883 14.16 9.91 12.72
CA GLU A 883 13.48 11.17 12.98
C GLU A 883 12.27 11.29 12.06
N LYS A 884 11.08 11.54 12.63
CA LYS A 884 9.85 11.70 11.84
C LYS A 884 9.87 12.93 10.93
N LEU A 885 10.64 13.96 11.32
CA LEU A 885 10.77 15.20 10.57
C LEU A 885 11.98 15.16 9.63
N THR A 886 11.71 14.97 8.35
CA THR A 886 12.73 14.84 7.30
C THR A 886 12.83 16.11 6.46
N PRO A 887 14.04 16.51 6.03
CA PRO A 887 14.19 17.64 5.11
C PRO A 887 13.53 17.38 3.75
N SER A 888 12.88 18.40 3.19
CA SER A 888 12.34 18.38 1.83
C SER A 888 12.52 19.72 1.14
N LEU A 889 12.47 19.72 -0.20
CA LEU A 889 12.53 20.92 -1.01
C LEU A 889 11.23 21.12 -1.78
N LEU A 890 10.58 22.24 -1.53
CA LEU A 890 9.48 22.77 -2.34
C LEU A 890 9.87 24.17 -2.75
N ASN A 891 9.62 24.55 -4.00
CA ASN A 891 9.88 25.93 -4.42
C ASN A 891 9.17 26.91 -3.47
N LYS A 892 9.90 27.90 -2.93
CA LYS A 892 9.48 28.75 -1.80
C LYS A 892 8.15 29.49 -2.00
N TYR A 893 7.72 29.68 -3.25
CA TYR A 893 6.47 30.36 -3.59
C TYR A 893 5.23 29.48 -3.38
N TYR A 894 5.39 28.16 -3.21
CA TYR A 894 4.28 27.23 -3.04
C TYR A 894 4.02 26.97 -1.56
N LYS A 895 2.76 27.09 -1.15
CA LYS A 895 2.25 26.65 0.15
C LYS A 895 1.45 25.37 -0.08
N MET A 896 1.97 24.26 0.44
CA MET A 896 1.40 22.94 0.25
C MET A 896 1.04 22.34 1.60
N PRO A 897 -0.26 22.18 1.91
CA PRO A 897 -0.72 21.45 3.08
C PRO A 897 -0.26 20.00 3.06
N THR A 898 -0.12 19.41 4.24
CA THR A 898 0.13 17.97 4.39
C THR A 898 -0.94 17.40 5.30
N ILE A 899 -1.69 16.41 4.83
CA ILE A 899 -2.77 15.76 5.58
C ILE A 899 -2.43 14.28 5.70
N PHE A 900 -2.29 13.78 6.92
CA PHE A 900 -1.97 12.37 7.14
C PHE A 900 -3.08 11.44 6.63
N GLY A 901 -2.66 10.30 6.06
CA GLY A 901 -3.59 9.32 5.47
C GLY A 901 -4.37 9.83 4.26
N SER A 902 -3.85 10.85 3.57
CA SER A 902 -4.41 11.40 2.33
C SER A 902 -3.31 11.54 1.30
N THR A 903 -3.69 11.57 0.02
CA THR A 903 -2.79 11.92 -1.06
C THR A 903 -2.54 13.42 -1.11
N THR A 904 -1.50 13.86 -1.85
CA THR A 904 -1.19 15.28 -2.05
C THR A 904 -2.43 16.08 -2.47
N PRO A 905 -2.90 17.05 -1.66
CA PRO A 905 -4.12 17.78 -1.94
C PRO A 905 -3.84 18.95 -2.89
N TYR A 906 -3.66 18.67 -4.19
CA TYR A 906 -3.31 19.70 -5.19
C TYR A 906 -4.30 20.88 -5.25
N ARG A 907 -5.58 20.63 -4.94
CA ARG A 907 -6.60 21.69 -4.85
C ARG A 907 -6.24 22.74 -3.79
N ASP A 908 -5.59 22.32 -2.71
CA ASP A 908 -5.35 23.17 -1.54
C ASP A 908 -3.96 23.85 -1.61
N ILE A 909 -3.22 23.65 -2.71
CA ILE A 909 -1.94 24.32 -2.96
C ILE A 909 -2.21 25.75 -3.43
N THR A 910 -1.61 26.70 -2.71
CA THR A 910 -1.62 28.12 -3.09
C THR A 910 -0.22 28.59 -3.44
N ILE A 911 -0.15 29.59 -4.33
CA ILE A 911 1.10 30.21 -4.77
C ILE A 911 1.15 31.65 -4.27
N ASP A 912 2.12 31.92 -3.41
CA ASP A 912 2.47 33.25 -2.96
C ASP A 912 3.55 33.82 -3.89
N LYS A 913 3.21 34.86 -4.66
CA LYS A 913 4.11 35.49 -5.63
C LYS A 913 4.95 36.61 -5.01
N LYS A 914 4.78 36.90 -3.72
CA LYS A 914 5.46 37.98 -3.01
C LYS A 914 6.84 37.60 -2.49
#